data_AF-A0A2S8RNZ8-F1
#
_entry.id   AF-A0A2S8RNZ8-F1
#
_cell.length_a   1.000
_cell.length_b   1.000
_cell.length_c   1.000
_cell.angle_alpha   90.00
_cell.angle_beta   90.00
_cell.angle_gamma   90.00
#
_symmetry.space_group_name_H-M   'P 1'
#
loop_
_entity.id
_entity.type
_entity.pdbx_description
1 polymer ?
#
loop_
_entity_poly.entity_id
_entity_poly.type
_entity_poly.pdbx_seq_one_letter_code
_entity_poly.pdbx_strand_id
1 'polypeptide(L)'
;MSSVFFDRERITEWLGHHTVAKARSVGAVTNVKWHGDSLSGNVQGTRPLPYKTRVRFRTDGGRPWAQSDCSCPVGRDCKHVAALLLAELDYHDEMDHITNVNLDDNGEAYPSADPAEKSTMAPTPAAGVRPELVSWLERFRARAEAADADAQKAAAARSQTLAYLLNWSNFHMRHEVVLYRARCNPDGTVFEVDEPWANVEAALLKQPKFVSDEDLSILRGLWLGRSREDFGQFILRGTSGAEMLQKLIATGRLFFEFRPAPGREGPAPLSRGVDRPGRIEWEPLADERLRPVLCTEPRASMVLPTEPVWYVDGVANEAGIVQSSLPFQQLPDYLAMPPISLAEAPLVASVLREIAPDLPLPPTHDASAIRVIDVDPVPVLTLNSHTLPSAGKGAMRKTEAVELAGVSFDYDGVSINVDSNVTLVPMPGGDVIHIRRRYEAEKKRLLELRRTGLQKVPTSRVYASRLLPDTMLGLPDADAWSGFVNDAVPDLVAKGWRVTMAPAFRYNVIEIDAIDGTAHQAGDGWFDLEMGIRIGERNVRLEPLLADLFRRDRRWLSGALETIADHEPIELKTEENKRLRLRADRLKPVVRVLVDLFDALGGTLADGAPLRVPAVDAGRLEALNSTGRWQFHGDDSVRQLAQRLQAGPGLREVPVPVGLKAELRAYQQQGLNWMQFLREQDLAGVLADDMGLGKTVQTLAHIVVEKEAGRLTRPALIVVPTTLVHNWREEARRFAPDLKVLALNGPQRKERFEQIGEHELVLTTYALLWRDQKVLAEHDYHLLILDEAQYVKNASTKAAQAIRGLRARHRLCLTGTPLENHLGELWSQFDFLLPGFLGSQKDFTKRWRNPIEKNGDGVRRALLARRIRPFMLRRRKDEVAKELPAKTTIVCSVDLEGAQRDLYETVRTAMQEKVRAAVSAQGLARSHIIVLDALLKLRQVCCDPRLVRMLRTGGEAEQSPEKSDERRTKAQRADKADKADKATRAMRSAKLDLLLSMLPELIDEGRRVLLFSQFTGMLALIAEALDEAAIPYVLLTGDTTDRVTPVQRFQQGEVPLFLISLKAGGVGLNLTAADTVIHYDPWWNPAAENQATDRAHRLGQDKPVFVYKLIAAGSIEEKIVELQEQKAGLADSILSEDAAGAAKFSDDDLDALFAPMPEIEGGR
;
A
#
# COMPACT_ATOMS: atom_id res chain seq x y z
N MET A 1 -1.67 -20.93 -32.54
CA MET A 1 -0.68 -20.13 -33.31
C MET A 1 0.61 -20.06 -32.49
N SER A 2 1.76 -19.78 -33.09
CA SER A 2 3.08 -19.97 -32.46
C SER A 2 3.39 -18.97 -31.33
N SER A 3 4.32 -19.33 -30.44
CA SER A 3 4.71 -18.53 -29.27
C SER A 3 5.90 -17.60 -29.52
N VAL A 4 6.06 -17.07 -30.74
CA VAL A 4 7.23 -16.27 -31.13
C VAL A 4 6.80 -14.86 -31.51
N PHE A 5 7.20 -13.87 -30.72
CA PHE A 5 6.93 -12.46 -30.99
C PHE A 5 8.18 -11.72 -31.47
N PHE A 6 8.07 -11.11 -32.66
CA PHE A 6 9.05 -10.20 -33.24
C PHE A 6 8.33 -9.00 -33.85
N ASP A 7 9.01 -7.86 -33.94
CA ASP A 7 8.51 -6.60 -34.47
C ASP A 7 9.46 -6.05 -35.54
N ARG A 8 9.11 -4.92 -36.17
CA ARG A 8 9.93 -4.33 -37.24
C ARG A 8 11.31 -3.86 -36.75
N GLU A 9 11.46 -3.49 -35.48
CA GLU A 9 12.78 -3.16 -34.90
C GLU A 9 13.66 -4.41 -34.78
N ARG A 10 13.13 -5.52 -34.25
CA ARG A 10 13.85 -6.80 -34.15
C ARG A 10 14.20 -7.42 -35.49
N ILE A 11 13.33 -7.35 -36.49
CA ILE A 11 13.68 -7.76 -37.86
C ILE A 11 14.84 -6.91 -38.38
N THR A 12 14.87 -5.61 -38.04
CA THR A 12 15.93 -4.69 -38.42
C THR A 12 17.23 -4.94 -37.65
N GLU A 13 17.16 -5.34 -36.38
CA GLU A 13 18.30 -5.79 -35.57
C GLU A 13 18.92 -7.08 -36.13
N TRP A 14 18.09 -8.07 -36.48
CA TRP A 14 18.56 -9.37 -36.99
C TRP A 14 19.09 -9.32 -38.43
N LEU A 15 18.46 -8.56 -39.32
CA LEU A 15 18.76 -8.59 -40.76
C LEU A 15 19.48 -7.34 -41.30
N GLY A 16 19.54 -6.28 -40.49
CA GLY A 16 20.11 -4.99 -40.86
C GLY A 16 19.16 -4.12 -41.71
N HIS A 17 19.16 -2.82 -41.42
CA HIS A 17 18.25 -1.83 -42.00
C HIS A 17 18.25 -1.78 -43.55
N HIS A 18 19.39 -2.07 -44.18
CA HIS A 18 19.52 -2.13 -45.65
C HIS A 18 18.84 -3.36 -46.27
N THR A 19 18.82 -4.49 -45.56
CA THR A 19 18.12 -5.72 -46.00
C THR A 19 16.61 -5.57 -45.87
N VAL A 20 16.15 -5.02 -44.74
CA VAL A 20 14.74 -4.74 -44.48
C VAL A 20 14.18 -3.70 -45.45
N ALA A 21 14.93 -2.63 -45.75
CA ALA A 21 14.54 -1.66 -46.78
C ALA A 21 14.36 -2.31 -48.17
N LYS A 22 15.25 -3.26 -48.53
CA LYS A 22 15.15 -4.01 -49.79
C LYS A 22 13.97 -4.99 -49.83
N ALA A 23 13.40 -5.40 -48.69
CA ALA A 23 12.24 -6.27 -48.64
C ALA A 23 11.00 -5.66 -49.32
N ARG A 24 10.84 -4.33 -49.25
CA ARG A 24 9.74 -3.60 -49.93
C ARG A 24 9.76 -3.71 -51.47
N SER A 25 10.88 -4.15 -52.06
CA SER A 25 11.05 -4.40 -53.50
C SER A 25 10.82 -5.86 -53.90
N VAL A 26 10.28 -6.67 -53.00
CA VAL A 26 10.01 -8.10 -53.18
C VAL A 26 8.50 -8.25 -53.45
N GLY A 27 8.15 -9.15 -54.37
CA GLY A 27 6.75 -9.42 -54.71
C GLY A 27 6.02 -10.24 -53.65
N ALA A 28 4.79 -10.63 -53.99
CA ALA A 28 3.86 -11.31 -53.08
C ALA A 28 4.50 -12.44 -52.25
N VAL A 29 4.27 -12.38 -50.94
CA VAL A 29 4.54 -13.48 -50.01
C VAL A 29 3.28 -14.32 -49.90
N THR A 30 3.41 -15.63 -50.03
CA THR A 30 2.28 -16.56 -50.12
C THR A 30 2.55 -17.83 -49.33
N ASN A 31 1.48 -18.51 -48.92
CA ASN A 31 1.54 -19.81 -48.24
C ASN A 31 2.36 -19.76 -46.93
N VAL A 32 2.25 -18.65 -46.20
CA VAL A 32 2.90 -18.41 -44.91
C VAL A 32 2.31 -19.35 -43.85
N LYS A 33 3.16 -20.13 -43.18
CA LYS A 33 2.78 -21.18 -42.24
C LYS A 33 3.80 -21.33 -41.12
N TRP A 34 3.27 -21.37 -39.89
CA TRP A 34 4.01 -21.70 -38.68
C TRP A 34 4.03 -23.21 -38.41
N HIS A 35 5.18 -23.70 -37.97
CA HIS A 35 5.40 -25.04 -37.44
C HIS A 35 6.31 -24.95 -36.21
N GLY A 36 5.71 -24.98 -35.02
CA GLY A 36 6.44 -24.85 -33.74
C GLY A 36 7.18 -23.52 -33.63
N ASP A 37 8.49 -23.60 -33.48
CA ASP A 37 9.43 -22.47 -33.42
C ASP A 37 9.89 -21.99 -34.82
N SER A 38 9.22 -22.38 -35.90
CA SER A 38 9.61 -22.04 -37.28
C SER A 38 8.48 -21.42 -38.10
N LEU A 39 8.78 -20.30 -38.76
CA LEU A 39 7.96 -19.67 -39.79
C LEU A 39 8.47 -20.09 -41.18
N SER A 40 7.57 -20.38 -42.11
CA SER A 40 7.94 -20.67 -43.51
C SER A 40 6.95 -20.09 -44.50
N GLY A 41 7.40 -19.74 -45.70
CA GLY A 41 6.53 -19.24 -46.77
C GLY A 41 7.27 -19.12 -48.11
N ASN A 42 6.52 -18.80 -49.15
CA ASN A 42 7.02 -18.62 -50.51
C ASN A 42 7.04 -17.12 -50.84
N VAL A 43 8.20 -16.61 -51.25
CA VAL A 43 8.45 -15.17 -51.41
C VAL A 43 8.82 -14.86 -52.87
N GLN A 44 7.98 -14.11 -53.57
CA GLN A 44 8.20 -13.81 -54.99
C GLN A 44 9.38 -12.85 -55.18
N GLY A 45 10.51 -13.35 -55.66
CA GLY A 45 11.66 -12.54 -56.03
C GLY A 45 11.68 -12.13 -57.50
N THR A 46 12.87 -11.81 -58.02
CA THR A 46 13.10 -11.48 -59.45
C THR A 46 13.10 -12.68 -60.39
N ARG A 47 12.96 -13.91 -59.88
CA ARG A 47 12.81 -15.13 -60.68
C ARG A 47 11.33 -15.48 -60.85
N PRO A 48 10.92 -16.19 -61.91
CA PRO A 48 9.53 -16.57 -62.13
C PRO A 48 8.93 -17.41 -61.00
N LEU A 49 9.72 -18.33 -60.42
CA LEU A 49 9.31 -19.11 -59.26
C LEU A 49 9.66 -18.39 -57.95
N PRO A 50 8.74 -18.31 -56.96
CA PRO A 50 9.02 -17.72 -55.66
C PRO A 50 10.07 -18.53 -54.90
N TYR A 51 10.87 -17.84 -54.10
CA TYR A 51 11.86 -18.46 -53.24
C TYR A 51 11.18 -19.09 -52.02
N LYS A 52 11.57 -20.33 -51.68
CA LYS A 52 11.16 -20.95 -50.41
C LYS A 52 11.99 -20.33 -49.30
N THR A 53 11.34 -19.81 -48.27
CA THR A 53 11.98 -19.09 -47.17
C THR A 53 11.50 -19.68 -45.85
N ARG A 54 12.44 -19.91 -44.92
CA ARG A 54 12.16 -20.43 -43.58
C ARG A 54 12.99 -19.66 -42.55
N VAL A 55 12.39 -19.41 -41.41
CA VAL A 55 13.03 -18.86 -40.21
C VAL A 55 12.75 -19.80 -39.05
N ARG A 56 13.75 -20.09 -38.23
CA ARG A 56 13.61 -20.76 -36.94
C ARG A 56 14.00 -19.77 -35.84
N PHE A 57 13.29 -19.81 -34.73
CA PHE A 57 13.50 -18.90 -33.61
C PHE A 57 13.98 -19.68 -32.41
N ARG A 58 15.05 -19.21 -31.77
CA ARG A 58 15.60 -19.79 -30.55
C ARG A 58 15.73 -18.70 -29.49
N THR A 59 15.71 -19.11 -28.22
CA THR A 59 16.06 -18.26 -27.08
C THR A 59 17.27 -18.86 -26.40
N ASP A 60 18.34 -18.09 -26.31
CA ASP A 60 19.54 -18.42 -25.55
C ASP A 60 19.87 -17.25 -24.62
N GLY A 61 20.21 -17.54 -23.36
CA GLY A 61 20.41 -16.52 -22.31
C GLY A 61 19.27 -15.51 -22.12
N GLY A 62 18.04 -15.81 -22.59
CA GLY A 62 16.89 -14.89 -22.56
C GLY A 62 16.82 -13.88 -23.72
N ARG A 63 17.78 -13.88 -24.66
CA ARG A 63 17.70 -13.08 -25.89
C ARG A 63 17.16 -13.94 -27.05
N PRO A 64 16.07 -13.51 -27.73
CA PRO A 64 15.56 -14.22 -28.90
C PRO A 64 16.42 -13.91 -30.13
N TRP A 65 16.77 -14.95 -30.89
CA TRP A 65 17.47 -14.83 -32.16
C TRP A 65 16.83 -15.72 -33.23
N ALA A 66 17.00 -15.32 -34.48
CA ALA A 66 16.41 -15.97 -35.64
C ALA A 66 17.51 -16.59 -36.52
N GLN A 67 17.36 -17.86 -36.89
CA GLN A 67 18.17 -18.51 -37.91
C GLN A 67 17.34 -18.62 -39.19
N SER A 68 17.81 -18.06 -40.29
CA SER A 68 17.08 -18.07 -41.56
C SER A 68 17.76 -18.93 -42.63
N ASP A 69 16.95 -19.54 -43.49
CA ASP A 69 17.38 -20.24 -44.71
C ASP A 69 16.39 -19.90 -45.84
N CYS A 70 16.92 -19.56 -47.01
CA CYS A 70 16.15 -19.14 -48.18
C CYS A 70 16.75 -19.72 -49.47
N SER A 71 15.92 -20.24 -50.36
CA SER A 71 16.35 -20.83 -51.64
C SER A 71 16.84 -19.82 -52.70
N CYS A 72 17.24 -18.62 -52.28
CA CYS A 72 17.80 -17.58 -53.15
C CYS A 72 19.35 -17.62 -53.12
N PRO A 73 20.05 -17.02 -54.09
CA PRO A 73 21.52 -17.10 -54.16
C PRO A 73 22.28 -16.54 -52.94
N VAL A 74 21.63 -15.73 -52.09
CA VAL A 74 22.21 -15.17 -50.85
C VAL A 74 22.15 -16.19 -49.69
N GLY A 75 21.29 -17.21 -49.78
CA GLY A 75 21.17 -18.27 -48.77
C GLY A 75 20.48 -17.83 -47.48
N ARG A 76 21.09 -16.93 -46.70
CA ARG A 76 20.61 -16.49 -45.39
C ARG A 76 20.43 -14.98 -45.32
N ASP A 77 19.66 -14.54 -44.34
CA ASP A 77 19.48 -13.16 -43.87
C ASP A 77 19.26 -12.15 -45.00
N CYS A 78 18.47 -12.57 -45.99
CA CYS A 78 18.30 -11.86 -47.25
C CYS A 78 16.98 -11.09 -47.29
N LYS A 79 16.80 -10.25 -48.32
CA LYS A 79 15.56 -9.46 -48.49
C LYS A 79 14.27 -10.30 -48.56
N HIS A 80 14.36 -11.58 -48.93
CA HIS A 80 13.21 -12.49 -48.94
C HIS A 80 12.87 -13.01 -47.53
N VAL A 81 13.87 -13.21 -46.67
CA VAL A 81 13.67 -13.50 -45.23
C VAL A 81 12.99 -12.31 -44.56
N ALA A 82 13.48 -11.10 -44.82
CA ALA A 82 12.85 -9.88 -44.34
C ALA A 82 11.40 -9.72 -44.85
N ALA A 83 11.14 -10.03 -46.13
CA ALA A 83 9.79 -9.97 -46.68
C ALA A 83 8.84 -11.00 -46.05
N LEU A 84 9.29 -12.24 -45.78
CA LEU A 84 8.48 -13.24 -45.08
C LEU A 84 8.10 -12.79 -43.66
N LEU A 85 9.05 -12.24 -42.92
CA LEU A 85 8.81 -11.74 -41.55
C LEU A 85 7.90 -10.51 -41.55
N LEU A 86 8.07 -9.59 -42.51
CA LEU A 86 7.20 -8.42 -42.64
C LEU A 86 5.77 -8.80 -43.08
N ALA A 87 5.61 -9.77 -43.99
CA ALA A 87 4.28 -10.20 -44.42
C ALA A 87 3.49 -10.92 -43.30
N GLU A 88 4.17 -11.64 -42.40
CA GLU A 88 3.53 -12.22 -41.21
C GLU A 88 3.10 -11.14 -40.21
N LEU A 89 3.89 -10.06 -40.05
CA LEU A 89 3.50 -8.90 -39.26
C LEU A 89 2.29 -8.17 -39.88
N ASP A 90 2.35 -7.89 -41.18
CA ASP A 90 1.31 -7.14 -41.87
C ASP A 90 -0.02 -7.93 -41.92
N TYR A 91 0.04 -9.27 -42.00
CA TYR A 91 -1.14 -10.15 -41.87
C TYR A 91 -1.74 -10.16 -40.45
N HIS A 92 -0.90 -10.01 -39.42
CA HIS A 92 -1.36 -9.83 -38.05
C HIS A 92 -1.97 -8.44 -37.82
N ASP A 93 -1.38 -7.37 -38.40
CA ASP A 93 -1.92 -6.00 -38.32
C ASP A 93 -3.28 -5.86 -39.06
N GLU A 94 -3.52 -6.58 -40.16
CA GLU A 94 -4.84 -6.58 -40.84
C GLU A 94 -5.95 -7.26 -40.04
N MET A 95 -5.65 -8.28 -39.22
CA MET A 95 -6.67 -8.94 -38.38
C MET A 95 -7.11 -8.09 -37.17
N ASP A 96 -6.26 -7.20 -36.68
CA ASP A 96 -6.58 -6.28 -35.57
C ASP A 96 -7.58 -5.17 -35.99
N HIS A 97 -7.86 -4.99 -37.29
CA HIS A 97 -8.80 -3.99 -37.80
C HIS A 97 -10.26 -4.46 -37.99
N ILE A 98 -10.60 -5.72 -37.63
CA ILE A 98 -11.95 -6.30 -37.84
C ILE A 98 -12.78 -6.40 -36.53
N THR A 99 -12.28 -5.92 -35.38
CA THR A 99 -12.92 -6.11 -34.06
C THR A 99 -13.41 -4.84 -33.35
N ASN A 100 -13.83 -3.81 -34.10
CA ASN A 100 -14.56 -2.66 -33.56
C ASN A 100 -15.74 -2.27 -34.46
N VAL A 101 -16.98 -2.49 -33.99
CA VAL A 101 -18.20 -1.85 -34.53
C VAL A 101 -19.12 -1.48 -33.35
N ASN A 102 -19.68 -0.27 -33.39
CA ASN A 102 -20.47 0.34 -32.31
C ASN A 102 -21.95 -0.10 -32.30
N LEU A 103 -22.63 0.29 -31.21
CA LEU A 103 -24.08 0.34 -31.01
C LEU A 103 -24.55 1.83 -31.06
N ASP A 104 -25.79 2.22 -31.37
CA ASP A 104 -26.96 1.45 -31.83
C ASP A 104 -27.33 1.79 -33.31
N ASP A 105 -28.42 2.45 -33.76
CA ASP A 105 -29.53 3.21 -33.14
C ASP A 105 -30.89 2.78 -33.76
N ASN A 106 -31.91 2.56 -32.93
CA ASN A 106 -33.34 2.28 -33.27
C ASN A 106 -33.64 1.08 -34.22
N GLY A 107 -33.60 -0.15 -33.70
CA GLY A 107 -34.04 -1.33 -34.44
C GLY A 107 -35.57 -1.50 -34.55
N GLU A 108 -36.06 -1.93 -35.72
CA GLU A 108 -37.34 -2.65 -35.88
C GLU A 108 -37.34 -3.42 -37.23
N ALA A 109 -38.33 -4.31 -37.47
CA ALA A 109 -38.15 -5.45 -38.38
C ALA A 109 -39.31 -5.70 -39.40
N TYR A 110 -38.94 -5.83 -40.70
CA TYR A 110 -39.74 -6.38 -41.82
C TYR A 110 -41.09 -5.66 -42.15
N PRO A 111 -41.84 -5.97 -43.24
CA PRO A 111 -41.63 -6.93 -44.34
C PRO A 111 -41.79 -6.31 -45.77
N SER A 112 -41.92 -7.19 -46.77
CA SER A 112 -42.12 -6.95 -48.22
C SER A 112 -43.43 -6.29 -48.67
N ALA A 113 -43.41 -5.52 -49.76
CA ALA A 113 -44.29 -5.69 -50.94
C ALA A 113 -43.89 -4.80 -52.14
N ASP A 114 -43.88 -5.39 -53.35
CA ASP A 114 -43.90 -4.77 -54.69
C ASP A 114 -45.28 -4.07 -54.97
N PRO A 115 -45.53 -3.27 -56.05
CA PRO A 115 -44.95 -3.42 -57.40
C PRO A 115 -44.67 -2.16 -58.28
N ALA A 116 -43.75 -2.35 -59.24
CA ALA A 116 -43.76 -1.91 -60.66
C ALA A 116 -44.14 -0.48 -61.10
N GLU A 117 -43.27 0.15 -61.91
CA GLU A 117 -43.48 0.25 -63.37
C GLU A 117 -42.25 0.72 -64.18
N LYS A 118 -42.13 0.21 -65.43
CA LYS A 118 -41.43 0.76 -66.63
C LYS A 118 -39.93 1.15 -66.48
N SER A 119 -38.98 0.44 -67.11
CA SER A 119 -38.90 0.35 -68.58
C SER A 119 -38.05 -0.83 -69.12
N THR A 120 -38.72 -1.65 -69.93
CA THR A 120 -38.31 -2.20 -71.24
C THR A 120 -37.15 -3.22 -71.40
N MET A 121 -37.58 -4.48 -71.64
CA MET A 121 -37.13 -5.39 -72.73
C MET A 121 -35.76 -6.10 -72.64
N ALA A 122 -35.79 -7.33 -72.10
CA ALA A 122 -35.60 -8.63 -72.80
C ALA A 122 -34.58 -8.74 -73.97
N PRO A 123 -33.81 -9.86 -74.09
CA PRO A 123 -34.34 -11.22 -73.91
C PRO A 123 -33.53 -12.25 -73.10
N THR A 124 -34.23 -13.35 -72.81
CA THR A 124 -33.85 -14.63 -72.18
C THR A 124 -33.04 -15.55 -73.14
N PRO A 125 -32.59 -16.76 -72.74
CA PRO A 125 -31.42 -17.41 -73.33
C PRO A 125 -31.69 -18.23 -74.60
N ALA A 126 -30.64 -18.44 -75.41
CA ALA A 126 -30.60 -19.44 -76.47
C ALA A 126 -29.22 -20.11 -76.58
N ALA A 127 -29.21 -21.34 -77.10
CA ALA A 127 -28.06 -22.24 -77.17
C ALA A 127 -26.82 -21.67 -77.87
N GLY A 128 -25.64 -21.93 -77.30
CA GLY A 128 -24.35 -21.68 -77.94
C GLY A 128 -23.17 -22.18 -77.10
N VAL A 129 -22.21 -22.87 -77.73
CA VAL A 129 -20.95 -23.27 -77.07
C VAL A 129 -20.05 -22.03 -76.96
N ARG A 130 -19.47 -21.79 -75.78
CA ARG A 130 -18.63 -20.61 -75.52
C ARG A 130 -17.38 -20.58 -76.42
N PRO A 131 -17.04 -19.44 -77.07
CA PRO A 131 -15.86 -19.32 -77.93
C PRO A 131 -14.53 -19.67 -77.24
N GLU A 132 -14.37 -19.37 -75.95
CA GLU A 132 -13.15 -19.71 -75.20
C GLU A 132 -12.99 -21.22 -75.02
N LEU A 133 -14.11 -21.96 -74.91
CA LEU A 133 -14.11 -23.41 -74.79
C LEU A 133 -13.78 -24.06 -76.14
N VAL A 134 -14.32 -23.56 -77.25
CA VAL A 134 -13.94 -24.01 -78.61
C VAL A 134 -12.45 -23.73 -78.84
N SER A 135 -11.98 -22.52 -78.54
CA SER A 135 -10.57 -22.15 -78.67
C SER A 135 -9.64 -22.96 -77.75
N TRP A 136 -10.12 -23.45 -76.60
CA TRP A 136 -9.38 -24.38 -75.74
C TRP A 136 -9.37 -25.81 -76.30
N LEU A 137 -10.52 -26.30 -76.80
CA LEU A 137 -10.67 -27.62 -77.40
C LEU A 137 -9.85 -27.77 -78.69
N GLU A 138 -9.82 -26.73 -79.54
CA GLU A 138 -8.93 -26.65 -80.73
C GLU A 138 -7.45 -26.77 -80.33
N ARG A 139 -7.02 -26.04 -79.28
CA ARG A 139 -5.63 -26.09 -78.76
C ARG A 139 -5.31 -27.40 -78.02
N PHE A 140 -6.31 -28.09 -77.50
CA PHE A 140 -6.17 -29.43 -76.90
C PHE A 140 -6.04 -30.49 -78.00
N ARG A 141 -6.86 -30.41 -79.05
CA ARG A 141 -6.83 -31.30 -80.21
C ARG A 141 -5.52 -31.15 -81.01
N ALA A 142 -5.08 -29.92 -81.27
CA ALA A 142 -3.78 -29.63 -81.89
C ALA A 142 -2.55 -30.06 -81.06
N ARG A 143 -2.73 -30.41 -79.76
CA ARG A 143 -1.69 -31.02 -78.92
C ARG A 143 -1.80 -32.54 -78.84
N ALA A 144 -3.00 -33.11 -79.00
CA ALA A 144 -3.22 -34.55 -79.09
C ALA A 144 -2.74 -35.11 -80.44
N GLU A 145 -3.00 -34.40 -81.55
CA GLU A 145 -2.61 -34.81 -82.90
C GLU A 145 -1.12 -34.54 -83.21
N ALA A 146 -0.40 -33.82 -82.34
CA ALA A 146 1.05 -33.62 -82.43
C ALA A 146 1.89 -34.67 -81.67
N ALA A 147 1.26 -35.56 -80.89
CA ALA A 147 1.97 -36.51 -80.02
C ALA A 147 2.57 -37.72 -80.77
N ASP A 148 2.10 -38.03 -81.98
CA ASP A 148 2.56 -39.17 -82.80
C ASP A 148 3.73 -38.83 -83.74
N ALA A 149 4.27 -37.60 -83.71
CA ALA A 149 5.30 -37.14 -84.65
C ALA A 149 6.74 -37.10 -84.08
N ASP A 150 6.92 -37.03 -82.76
CA ASP A 150 8.25 -36.85 -82.13
C ASP A 150 8.90 -38.14 -81.60
N ALA A 151 8.21 -39.29 -81.68
CA ALA A 151 8.69 -40.58 -81.16
C ALA A 151 9.90 -41.20 -81.90
N GLN A 152 10.39 -40.58 -82.99
CA GLN A 152 11.45 -41.15 -83.85
C GLN A 152 12.71 -40.28 -84.02
N LYS A 153 12.97 -39.29 -83.15
CA LYS A 153 14.17 -38.43 -83.32
C LYS A 153 14.94 -37.99 -82.07
N ALA A 154 15.18 -38.91 -81.12
CA ALA A 154 16.08 -38.65 -79.98
C ALA A 154 16.95 -39.85 -79.51
N ALA A 155 17.23 -40.84 -80.38
CA ALA A 155 18.13 -41.96 -80.04
C ALA A 155 19.62 -41.59 -80.27
N ALA A 156 20.18 -40.74 -79.40
CA ALA A 156 21.62 -40.57 -79.27
C ALA A 156 22.11 -41.39 -78.07
N ALA A 157 23.04 -42.33 -78.30
CA ALA A 157 23.49 -43.29 -77.28
C ALA A 157 23.97 -42.60 -75.99
N ARG A 158 23.20 -42.75 -74.91
CA ARG A 158 23.58 -42.30 -73.57
C ARG A 158 24.54 -43.33 -72.97
N SER A 159 25.77 -42.92 -72.67
CA SER A 159 26.74 -43.75 -71.94
C SER A 159 26.51 -43.77 -70.42
N GLN A 160 25.55 -42.99 -69.92
CA GLN A 160 25.21 -42.87 -68.51
C GLN A 160 23.69 -42.79 -68.30
N THR A 161 23.21 -43.44 -67.24
CA THR A 161 21.81 -43.55 -66.84
C THR A 161 21.66 -43.50 -65.30
N LEU A 162 20.43 -43.59 -64.79
CA LEU A 162 20.16 -43.86 -63.38
C LEU A 162 19.94 -45.36 -63.13
N ALA A 163 20.49 -45.85 -62.03
CA ALA A 163 20.18 -47.14 -61.43
C ALA A 163 19.56 -46.92 -60.03
N TYR A 164 18.68 -47.84 -59.64
CA TYR A 164 17.91 -47.77 -58.40
C TYR A 164 18.27 -48.97 -57.52
N LEU A 165 18.58 -48.74 -56.24
CA LEU A 165 18.87 -49.80 -55.27
C LEU A 165 17.80 -49.80 -54.17
N LEU A 166 17.22 -50.96 -53.88
CA LEU A 166 16.29 -51.12 -52.76
C LEU A 166 17.04 -51.70 -51.54
N ASN A 167 17.10 -50.94 -50.44
CA ASN A 167 17.90 -51.29 -49.27
C ASN A 167 17.09 -51.21 -47.96
N TRP A 168 17.63 -51.75 -46.87
CA TRP A 168 17.13 -51.57 -45.50
C TRP A 168 17.96 -50.52 -44.75
N SER A 169 17.28 -49.54 -44.15
CA SER A 169 17.90 -48.55 -43.28
C SER A 169 17.90 -49.03 -41.83
N ASN A 170 19.06 -49.42 -41.31
CA ASN A 170 19.23 -49.77 -39.88
C ASN A 170 18.93 -48.60 -38.93
N PHE A 171 18.98 -47.35 -39.40
CA PHE A 171 18.73 -46.17 -38.58
C PHE A 171 17.24 -45.83 -38.49
N HIS A 172 16.49 -46.02 -39.58
CA HIS A 172 15.04 -45.78 -39.62
C HIS A 172 14.17 -47.03 -39.47
N MET A 173 14.80 -48.22 -39.42
CA MET A 173 14.16 -49.55 -39.36
C MET A 173 13.08 -49.73 -40.45
N ARG A 174 13.36 -49.24 -41.67
CA ARG A 174 12.45 -49.20 -42.82
C ARG A 174 13.21 -49.39 -44.14
N HIS A 175 12.50 -49.82 -45.19
CA HIS A 175 13.04 -49.99 -46.54
C HIS A 175 13.06 -48.68 -47.34
N GLU A 176 14.11 -48.45 -48.12
CA GLU A 176 14.31 -47.21 -48.89
C GLU A 176 14.89 -47.48 -50.30
N VAL A 177 14.58 -46.59 -51.24
CA VAL A 177 15.17 -46.56 -52.58
C VAL A 177 16.30 -45.53 -52.61
N VAL A 178 17.51 -46.00 -52.89
CA VAL A 178 18.72 -45.20 -53.08
C VAL A 178 19.01 -45.10 -54.58
N LEU A 179 19.33 -43.91 -55.07
CA LEU A 179 19.62 -43.68 -56.49
C LEU A 179 21.13 -43.65 -56.73
N TYR A 180 21.57 -44.18 -57.85
CA TYR A 180 22.97 -44.21 -58.28
C TYR A 180 23.10 -43.73 -59.72
N ARG A 181 24.22 -43.06 -60.04
CA ARG A 181 24.60 -42.86 -61.44
C ARG A 181 25.26 -44.13 -61.95
N ALA A 182 24.88 -44.59 -63.14
CA ALA A 182 25.38 -45.82 -63.72
C ALA A 182 25.82 -45.61 -65.18
N ARG A 183 26.70 -46.48 -65.68
CA ARG A 183 27.06 -46.57 -67.10
C ARG A 183 26.34 -47.76 -67.71
N CYS A 184 25.81 -47.54 -68.91
CA CYS A 184 25.00 -48.51 -69.62
C CYS A 184 25.54 -48.78 -71.03
N ASN A 185 25.34 -50.02 -71.47
CA ASN A 185 25.56 -50.44 -72.85
C ASN A 185 24.53 -49.77 -73.80
N PRO A 186 24.73 -49.84 -75.13
CA PRO A 186 23.79 -49.28 -76.11
C PRO A 186 22.36 -49.87 -76.04
N ASP A 187 22.19 -51.05 -75.43
CA ASP A 187 20.89 -51.70 -75.18
C ASP A 187 20.21 -51.24 -73.87
N GLY A 188 20.86 -50.34 -73.11
CA GLY A 188 20.37 -49.83 -71.83
C GLY A 188 20.79 -50.66 -70.59
N THR A 189 21.45 -51.81 -70.77
CA THR A 189 21.89 -52.65 -69.64
C THR A 189 23.01 -51.98 -68.83
N VAL A 190 22.87 -51.92 -67.51
CA VAL A 190 23.86 -51.33 -66.60
C VAL A 190 24.99 -52.32 -66.34
N PHE A 191 26.24 -51.90 -66.61
CA PHE A 191 27.44 -52.72 -66.39
C PHE A 191 28.37 -52.16 -65.30
N GLU A 192 28.30 -50.86 -65.00
CA GLU A 192 29.13 -50.19 -64.00
C GLU A 192 28.27 -49.17 -63.23
N VAL A 193 28.42 -49.11 -61.91
CA VAL A 193 27.67 -48.20 -61.03
C VAL A 193 28.67 -47.29 -60.32
N ASP A 194 28.52 -45.97 -60.47
CA ASP A 194 29.33 -44.94 -59.81
C ASP A 194 28.79 -44.68 -58.37
N GLU A 195 29.11 -43.53 -57.78
CA GLU A 195 28.66 -43.12 -56.44
C GLU A 195 27.13 -42.86 -56.33
N PRO A 196 26.56 -42.93 -55.09
CA PRO A 196 25.17 -42.56 -54.84
C PRO A 196 24.85 -41.12 -55.27
N TRP A 197 23.65 -40.91 -55.83
CA TRP A 197 23.20 -39.62 -56.35
C TRP A 197 21.91 -39.15 -55.66
N ALA A 198 21.95 -38.00 -54.98
CA ALA A 198 20.84 -37.51 -54.17
C ALA A 198 20.14 -36.23 -54.71
N ASN A 199 20.63 -35.63 -55.79
CA ASN A 199 20.28 -34.25 -56.17
C ASN A 199 18.99 -34.13 -57.01
N VAL A 200 17.90 -34.72 -56.53
CA VAL A 200 16.63 -34.86 -57.27
C VAL A 200 15.92 -33.51 -57.47
N GLU A 201 15.92 -32.59 -56.50
CA GLU A 201 15.29 -31.27 -56.66
C GLU A 201 15.89 -30.49 -57.85
N ALA A 202 17.22 -30.57 -58.03
CA ALA A 202 17.88 -29.95 -59.17
C ALA A 202 17.49 -30.61 -60.51
N ALA A 203 17.38 -31.94 -60.54
CA ALA A 203 17.00 -32.66 -61.75
C ALA A 203 15.54 -32.41 -62.18
N LEU A 204 14.63 -32.27 -61.22
CA LEU A 204 13.23 -31.93 -61.46
C LEU A 204 13.05 -30.50 -62.02
N LEU A 205 13.96 -29.58 -61.65
CA LEU A 205 14.00 -28.21 -62.18
C LEU A 205 14.72 -28.11 -63.53
N LYS A 206 15.77 -28.91 -63.75
CA LYS A 206 16.53 -28.98 -65.00
C LYS A 206 17.12 -30.38 -65.19
N GLN A 207 16.53 -31.12 -66.13
CA GLN A 207 16.91 -32.48 -66.47
C GLN A 207 18.40 -32.62 -66.82
N PRO A 208 19.18 -33.43 -66.08
CA PRO A 208 20.55 -33.78 -66.45
C PRO A 208 20.57 -34.67 -67.69
N LYS A 209 21.64 -34.62 -68.49
CA LYS A 209 21.75 -35.38 -69.75
C LYS A 209 21.60 -36.91 -69.59
N PHE A 210 21.92 -37.45 -68.42
CA PHE A 210 21.84 -38.88 -68.07
C PHE A 210 20.48 -39.31 -67.47
N VAL A 211 19.53 -38.38 -67.30
CA VAL A 211 18.19 -38.67 -66.76
C VAL A 211 17.20 -38.64 -67.92
N SER A 212 16.51 -39.74 -68.18
CA SER A 212 15.46 -39.84 -69.21
C SER A 212 14.13 -39.24 -68.75
N ASP A 213 13.16 -39.12 -69.64
CA ASP A 213 11.82 -38.64 -69.30
C ASP A 213 11.03 -39.67 -68.47
N GLU A 214 11.31 -40.96 -68.68
CA GLU A 214 10.88 -42.06 -67.82
C GLU A 214 11.43 -41.88 -66.40
N ASP A 215 12.74 -41.62 -66.27
CA ASP A 215 13.37 -41.37 -64.98
C ASP A 215 12.79 -40.13 -64.31
N LEU A 216 12.51 -39.05 -65.05
CA LEU A 216 11.83 -37.87 -64.49
C LEU A 216 10.44 -38.20 -63.95
N SER A 217 9.70 -39.10 -64.59
CA SER A 217 8.38 -39.56 -64.11
C SER A 217 8.52 -40.29 -62.76
N ILE A 218 9.48 -41.20 -62.66
CA ILE A 218 9.80 -41.94 -61.43
C ILE A 218 10.29 -40.99 -60.32
N LEU A 219 11.23 -40.10 -60.64
CA LEU A 219 11.74 -39.11 -59.69
C LEU A 219 10.66 -38.16 -59.18
N ARG A 220 9.69 -37.75 -60.02
CA ARG A 220 8.53 -36.95 -59.58
C ARG A 220 7.65 -37.73 -58.62
N GLY A 221 7.33 -38.99 -58.93
CA GLY A 221 6.50 -39.83 -58.06
C GLY A 221 7.15 -40.10 -56.70
N LEU A 222 8.43 -40.49 -56.70
CA LEU A 222 9.22 -40.67 -55.48
C LEU A 222 9.35 -39.36 -54.68
N TRP A 223 9.48 -38.21 -55.33
CA TRP A 223 9.57 -36.90 -54.66
C TRP A 223 8.23 -36.43 -54.06
N LEU A 224 7.11 -36.71 -54.73
CA LEU A 224 5.77 -36.43 -54.23
C LEU A 224 5.36 -37.34 -53.07
N GLY A 225 5.89 -38.58 -53.02
CA GLY A 225 5.60 -39.55 -51.96
C GLY A 225 6.33 -39.33 -50.63
N ARG A 226 7.19 -38.32 -50.49
CA ARG A 226 7.95 -38.06 -49.25
C ARG A 226 7.08 -37.45 -48.14
N SER A 227 7.17 -37.99 -46.92
CA SER A 227 6.72 -37.29 -45.72
C SER A 227 7.66 -36.13 -45.37
N ARG A 228 7.18 -35.19 -44.55
CA ARG A 228 8.01 -34.11 -43.97
C ARG A 228 9.05 -34.61 -42.97
N GLU A 229 8.95 -35.87 -42.55
CA GLU A 229 9.84 -36.54 -41.60
C GLU A 229 10.96 -37.33 -42.30
N ASP A 230 10.82 -37.65 -43.59
CA ASP A 230 11.77 -38.46 -44.34
C ASP A 230 12.92 -37.58 -44.90
N PHE A 231 13.96 -37.36 -44.08
CA PHE A 231 15.10 -36.50 -44.42
C PHE A 231 16.00 -37.07 -45.53
N GLY A 232 15.59 -36.88 -46.78
CA GLY A 232 16.43 -37.11 -47.97
C GLY A 232 16.30 -38.47 -48.64
N GLN A 233 15.51 -39.39 -48.07
CA GLN A 233 15.32 -40.77 -48.54
C GLN A 233 14.02 -40.93 -49.37
N PHE A 234 13.83 -42.10 -50.00
CA PHE A 234 12.63 -42.42 -50.77
C PHE A 234 12.01 -43.72 -50.27
N ILE A 235 10.97 -43.63 -49.45
CA ILE A 235 10.31 -44.79 -48.82
C ILE A 235 9.05 -45.14 -49.61
N LEU A 236 8.91 -46.42 -49.98
CA LEU A 236 7.73 -46.93 -50.69
C LEU A 236 6.67 -47.37 -49.67
N ARG A 237 5.51 -46.68 -49.63
CA ARG A 237 4.35 -47.06 -48.78
C ARG A 237 3.03 -46.84 -49.51
N GLY A 238 1.99 -47.55 -49.08
CA GLY A 238 0.63 -47.43 -49.63
C GLY A 238 0.54 -47.68 -51.14
N THR A 239 -0.54 -47.19 -51.76
CA THR A 239 -0.84 -47.38 -53.19
C THR A 239 0.19 -46.74 -54.10
N SER A 240 0.60 -45.50 -53.83
CA SER A 240 1.63 -44.79 -54.60
C SER A 240 2.98 -45.50 -54.54
N GLY A 241 3.34 -46.13 -53.41
CA GLY A 241 4.53 -46.96 -53.29
C GLY A 241 4.48 -48.21 -54.18
N ALA A 242 3.33 -48.88 -54.28
CA ALA A 242 3.14 -50.03 -55.18
C ALA A 242 3.28 -49.61 -56.66
N GLU A 243 2.67 -48.50 -57.05
CA GLU A 243 2.80 -47.96 -58.41
C GLU A 243 4.25 -47.57 -58.77
N MET A 244 4.97 -46.95 -57.82
CA MET A 244 6.38 -46.60 -58.05
C MET A 244 7.26 -47.83 -58.17
N LEU A 245 7.01 -48.88 -57.38
CA LEU A 245 7.75 -50.14 -57.47
C LEU A 245 7.53 -50.83 -58.83
N GLN A 246 6.30 -50.87 -59.34
CA GLN A 246 6.01 -51.37 -60.69
C GLN A 246 6.77 -50.60 -61.77
N LYS A 247 6.77 -49.25 -61.70
CA LYS A 247 7.51 -48.39 -62.64
C LYS A 247 9.01 -48.61 -62.55
N LEU A 248 9.57 -48.74 -61.34
CA LEU A 248 10.98 -49.02 -61.11
C LEU A 248 11.41 -50.37 -61.70
N ILE A 249 10.63 -51.43 -61.51
CA ILE A 249 10.88 -52.75 -62.12
C ILE A 249 10.82 -52.69 -63.65
N ALA A 250 9.82 -51.99 -64.20
CA ALA A 250 9.65 -51.84 -65.65
C ALA A 250 10.86 -51.21 -66.36
N THR A 251 11.64 -50.36 -65.67
CA THR A 251 12.86 -49.77 -66.24
C THR A 251 13.99 -50.77 -66.52
N GLY A 252 13.94 -51.99 -65.95
CA GLY A 252 15.05 -52.94 -65.95
C GLY A 252 16.30 -52.47 -65.18
N ARG A 253 16.20 -51.42 -64.36
CA ARG A 253 17.32 -50.74 -63.69
C ARG A 253 17.16 -50.64 -62.16
N LEU A 254 16.23 -51.41 -61.58
CA LEU A 254 16.07 -51.57 -60.12
C LEU A 254 16.80 -52.84 -59.66
N PHE A 255 17.59 -52.75 -58.60
CA PHE A 255 18.45 -53.81 -58.07
C PHE A 255 18.20 -54.02 -56.57
N PHE A 256 18.40 -55.25 -56.10
CA PHE A 256 18.45 -55.59 -54.67
C PHE A 256 19.88 -55.53 -54.11
N GLU A 257 20.85 -56.04 -54.88
CA GLU A 257 22.28 -55.82 -54.66
C GLU A 257 22.99 -55.61 -56.01
N PHE A 258 24.10 -54.87 -56.01
CA PHE A 258 24.93 -54.66 -57.22
C PHE A 258 25.97 -55.78 -57.43
N ARG A 259 25.75 -56.97 -56.88
CA ARG A 259 26.64 -58.13 -57.07
C ARG A 259 26.18 -58.96 -58.27
N PRO A 260 27.12 -59.58 -59.01
CA PRO A 260 26.75 -60.50 -60.09
C PRO A 260 26.09 -61.76 -59.52
N ALA A 261 24.95 -62.13 -60.10
CA ALA A 261 24.29 -63.40 -59.79
C ALA A 261 25.16 -64.59 -60.25
N PRO A 262 25.06 -65.77 -59.61
CA PRO A 262 25.85 -66.95 -59.99
C PRO A 262 25.71 -67.27 -61.48
N GLY A 263 26.82 -67.21 -62.22
CA GLY A 263 26.86 -67.47 -63.67
C GLY A 263 26.61 -66.26 -64.58
N ARG A 264 26.68 -65.02 -64.10
CA ARG A 264 26.65 -63.79 -64.92
C ARG A 264 27.84 -62.87 -64.63
N GLU A 265 28.26 -62.08 -65.63
CA GLU A 265 29.37 -61.12 -65.51
C GLU A 265 28.97 -59.72 -64.98
N GLY A 266 27.71 -59.54 -64.53
CA GLY A 266 27.22 -58.25 -64.04
C GLY A 266 25.98 -58.37 -63.14
N PRO A 267 25.59 -57.27 -62.46
CA PRO A 267 24.45 -57.25 -61.54
C PRO A 267 23.13 -57.53 -62.26
N ALA A 268 22.24 -58.29 -61.61
CA ALA A 268 20.93 -58.63 -62.17
C ALA A 268 19.84 -57.68 -61.61
N PRO A 269 19.05 -57.00 -62.46
CA PRO A 269 17.93 -56.21 -61.99
C PRO A 269 16.78 -57.10 -61.53
N LEU A 270 15.96 -56.58 -60.61
CA LEU A 270 14.73 -57.21 -60.14
C LEU A 270 13.71 -57.30 -61.28
N SER A 271 13.16 -58.49 -61.47
CA SER A 271 12.07 -58.79 -62.41
C SER A 271 10.74 -58.99 -61.68
N ARG A 272 9.62 -59.02 -62.42
CA ARG A 272 8.30 -59.25 -61.85
C ARG A 272 8.09 -60.75 -61.56
N GLY A 273 8.02 -61.11 -60.28
CA GLY A 273 7.74 -62.48 -59.82
C GLY A 273 6.25 -62.82 -59.73
N VAL A 274 5.95 -64.09 -59.48
CA VAL A 274 4.59 -64.60 -59.21
C VAL A 274 4.11 -64.18 -57.82
N ASP A 275 2.80 -64.01 -57.64
CA ASP A 275 2.26 -63.61 -56.34
C ASP A 275 2.34 -64.77 -55.32
N ARG A 276 2.72 -64.45 -54.08
CA ARG A 276 2.96 -65.43 -52.99
C ARG A 276 1.97 -65.24 -51.84
N PRO A 277 1.47 -66.30 -51.18
CA PRO A 277 0.71 -66.15 -49.95
C PRO A 277 1.60 -65.61 -48.82
N GLY A 278 1.02 -64.80 -47.94
CA GLY A 278 1.71 -64.25 -46.77
C GLY A 278 0.95 -64.42 -45.46
N ARG A 279 1.69 -64.60 -44.37
CA ARG A 279 1.17 -64.68 -42.99
C ARG A 279 2.05 -63.87 -42.04
N ILE A 280 1.45 -63.35 -40.97
CA ILE A 280 2.20 -62.66 -39.92
C ILE A 280 2.67 -63.67 -38.89
N GLU A 281 3.96 -63.62 -38.55
CA GLU A 281 4.58 -64.36 -37.45
C GLU A 281 5.22 -63.36 -36.47
N TRP A 282 5.36 -63.74 -35.21
CA TRP A 282 6.12 -62.97 -34.23
C TRP A 282 7.55 -63.52 -34.17
N GLU A 283 8.50 -62.76 -34.72
CA GLU A 283 9.91 -63.14 -34.81
C GLU A 283 10.66 -62.65 -33.55
N PRO A 284 11.35 -63.55 -32.81
CA PRO A 284 12.24 -63.15 -31.72
C PRO A 284 13.55 -62.59 -32.28
N LEU A 285 14.00 -61.48 -31.72
CA LEU A 285 15.27 -60.84 -31.99
C LEU A 285 16.39 -61.39 -31.09
N ALA A 286 17.63 -61.03 -31.40
CA ALA A 286 18.82 -61.45 -30.66
C ALA A 286 18.89 -60.91 -29.21
N ASP A 287 18.03 -59.94 -28.86
CA ASP A 287 17.89 -59.37 -27.51
C ASP A 287 16.60 -59.83 -26.80
N GLU A 288 16.04 -60.98 -27.21
CA GLU A 288 14.82 -61.61 -26.69
C GLU A 288 13.52 -60.80 -26.88
N ARG A 289 13.57 -59.66 -27.58
CA ARG A 289 12.39 -58.89 -27.96
C ARG A 289 11.66 -59.53 -29.13
N LEU A 290 10.35 -59.30 -29.19
CA LEU A 290 9.45 -59.78 -30.22
C LEU A 290 9.07 -58.65 -31.18
N ARG A 291 8.95 -58.96 -32.47
CA ARG A 291 8.33 -58.06 -33.46
C ARG A 291 7.42 -58.84 -34.41
N PRO A 292 6.35 -58.22 -34.94
CA PRO A 292 5.55 -58.83 -35.99
C PRO A 292 6.27 -58.72 -37.34
N VAL A 293 6.33 -59.83 -38.09
CA VAL A 293 6.96 -59.90 -39.42
C VAL A 293 5.98 -60.58 -40.37
N LEU A 294 5.81 -60.04 -41.58
CA LEU A 294 5.02 -60.66 -42.64
C LEU A 294 5.92 -61.59 -43.46
N CYS A 295 5.73 -62.89 -43.32
CA CYS A 295 6.47 -63.94 -44.01
C CYS A 295 5.68 -64.47 -45.21
N THR A 296 6.37 -64.79 -46.30
CA THR A 296 5.78 -65.37 -47.54
C THR A 296 6.19 -66.83 -47.72
N GLU A 297 5.47 -67.56 -48.59
CA GLU A 297 5.91 -68.88 -49.08
C GLU A 297 6.13 -68.88 -50.60
N PRO A 298 7.34 -69.21 -51.11
CA PRO A 298 8.60 -69.35 -50.37
C PRO A 298 9.06 -68.01 -49.73
N ARG A 299 9.88 -68.10 -48.67
CA ARG A 299 10.30 -66.94 -47.84
C ARG A 299 11.10 -65.94 -48.68
N ALA A 300 10.52 -64.77 -48.90
CA ALA A 300 11.17 -63.65 -49.57
C ALA A 300 12.29 -63.05 -48.69
N SER A 301 13.23 -62.35 -49.32
CA SER A 301 14.30 -61.62 -48.63
C SER A 301 13.80 -60.36 -47.94
N MET A 302 12.68 -59.80 -48.39
CA MET A 302 12.14 -58.51 -47.96
C MET A 302 10.63 -58.42 -48.27
N VAL A 303 9.88 -57.66 -47.45
CA VAL A 303 8.47 -57.33 -47.68
C VAL A 303 8.25 -55.83 -47.47
N LEU A 304 7.53 -55.18 -48.38
CA LEU A 304 7.33 -53.74 -48.45
C LEU A 304 5.88 -53.39 -48.08
N PRO A 305 5.65 -52.42 -47.16
CA PRO A 305 4.32 -52.02 -46.70
C PRO A 305 3.61 -51.10 -47.72
N THR A 306 3.45 -51.59 -48.94
CA THR A 306 2.70 -50.97 -50.04
C THR A 306 1.28 -51.54 -50.13
N GLU A 307 0.40 -50.91 -50.91
CA GLU A 307 -0.97 -51.38 -51.13
C GLU A 307 -1.21 -51.66 -52.63
N PRO A 308 -1.33 -52.92 -53.08
CA PRO A 308 -1.15 -54.15 -52.31
C PRO A 308 0.30 -54.34 -51.82
N VAL A 309 0.51 -55.23 -50.86
CA VAL A 309 1.82 -55.52 -50.25
C VAL A 309 2.73 -56.21 -51.25
N TRP A 310 4.00 -55.82 -51.34
CA TRP A 310 4.99 -56.45 -52.23
C TRP A 310 6.04 -57.22 -51.45
N TYR A 311 6.54 -58.31 -52.04
CA TYR A 311 7.77 -58.97 -51.59
C TYR A 311 8.91 -58.71 -52.58
N VAL A 312 10.14 -58.84 -52.10
CA VAL A 312 11.36 -58.89 -52.92
C VAL A 312 12.22 -60.08 -52.50
N ASP A 313 12.62 -60.87 -53.48
CA ASP A 313 13.44 -62.07 -53.34
C ASP A 313 14.77 -61.83 -54.05
N GLY A 314 15.82 -61.57 -53.27
CA GLY A 314 17.17 -61.30 -53.78
C GLY A 314 17.89 -62.55 -54.29
N VAL A 315 17.41 -63.76 -53.97
CA VAL A 315 17.97 -65.01 -54.49
C VAL A 315 17.43 -65.28 -55.90
N ALA A 316 16.13 -65.11 -56.10
CA ALA A 316 15.50 -65.20 -57.42
C ALA A 316 15.71 -63.94 -58.29
N ASN A 317 16.05 -62.80 -57.69
CA ASN A 317 15.98 -61.47 -58.30
C ASN A 317 14.58 -61.16 -58.86
N GLU A 318 13.57 -61.41 -58.03
CA GLU A 318 12.15 -61.22 -58.34
C GLU A 318 11.45 -60.35 -57.29
N ALA A 319 10.42 -59.63 -57.70
CA ALA A 319 9.50 -58.91 -56.82
C ALA A 319 8.04 -59.19 -57.23
N GLY A 320 7.24 -59.70 -56.28
CA GLY A 320 5.84 -60.13 -56.50
C GLY A 320 4.88 -59.48 -55.49
N ILE A 321 3.56 -59.68 -55.63
CA ILE A 321 2.58 -59.24 -54.61
C ILE A 321 2.44 -60.33 -53.54
N VAL A 322 2.22 -59.91 -52.29
CA VAL A 322 1.86 -60.78 -51.17
C VAL A 322 0.34 -60.85 -51.07
N GLN A 323 -0.22 -62.05 -51.24
CA GLN A 323 -1.63 -62.32 -51.00
C GLN A 323 -1.85 -62.48 -49.49
N SER A 324 -2.64 -61.56 -48.91
CA SER A 324 -3.00 -61.55 -47.49
C SER A 324 -4.50 -61.28 -47.34
N SER A 325 -5.12 -61.91 -46.34
CA SER A 325 -6.51 -61.69 -45.96
C SER A 325 -6.71 -60.53 -44.97
N LEU A 326 -5.62 -59.91 -44.48
CA LEU A 326 -5.66 -58.87 -43.45
C LEU A 326 -5.91 -57.46 -44.05
N PRO A 327 -6.68 -56.60 -43.37
CA PRO A 327 -6.96 -55.25 -43.86
C PRO A 327 -5.70 -54.37 -43.86
N PHE A 328 -5.39 -53.75 -45.01
CA PHE A 328 -4.17 -52.95 -45.15
C PHE A 328 -4.12 -51.72 -44.23
N GLN A 329 -5.27 -51.12 -43.87
CA GLN A 329 -5.31 -49.82 -43.16
C GLN A 329 -4.50 -49.78 -41.85
N GLN A 330 -4.42 -50.89 -41.11
CA GLN A 330 -3.69 -50.97 -39.83
C GLN A 330 -2.34 -51.71 -39.97
N LEU A 331 -2.11 -52.38 -41.10
CA LEU A 331 -1.00 -53.30 -41.29
C LEU A 331 0.40 -52.63 -41.34
N PRO A 332 0.60 -51.47 -42.01
CA PRO A 332 1.88 -50.75 -41.98
C PRO A 332 2.32 -50.30 -40.59
N ASP A 333 1.39 -49.78 -39.78
CA ASP A 333 1.72 -49.28 -38.43
C ASP A 333 1.96 -50.45 -37.47
N TYR A 334 1.20 -51.53 -37.60
CA TYR A 334 1.42 -52.78 -36.86
C TYR A 334 2.78 -53.44 -37.20
N LEU A 335 3.14 -53.54 -38.49
CA LEU A 335 4.45 -54.07 -38.90
C LEU A 335 5.63 -53.12 -38.62
N ALA A 336 5.36 -51.82 -38.44
CA ALA A 336 6.34 -50.82 -38.02
C ALA A 336 6.41 -50.63 -36.50
N MET A 337 5.69 -51.44 -35.71
CA MET A 337 5.75 -51.39 -34.25
C MET A 337 7.18 -51.69 -33.76
N PRO A 338 7.72 -50.92 -32.80
CA PRO A 338 9.04 -51.19 -32.23
C PRO A 338 9.09 -52.59 -31.58
N PRO A 339 10.27 -53.24 -31.51
CA PRO A 339 10.40 -54.53 -30.85
C PRO A 339 10.07 -54.44 -29.36
N ILE A 340 9.16 -55.30 -28.90
CA ILE A 340 8.62 -55.31 -27.54
C ILE A 340 9.21 -56.45 -26.72
N SER A 341 9.42 -56.23 -25.43
CA SER A 341 9.79 -57.28 -24.49
C SER A 341 8.60 -58.20 -24.14
N LEU A 342 8.89 -59.37 -23.58
CA LEU A 342 7.86 -60.27 -23.04
C LEU A 342 7.04 -59.63 -21.90
N ALA A 343 7.59 -58.64 -21.19
CA ALA A 343 6.86 -57.89 -20.16
C ALA A 343 5.86 -56.88 -20.74
N GLU A 344 6.12 -56.36 -21.95
CA GLU A 344 5.24 -55.41 -22.66
C GLU A 344 4.17 -56.11 -23.50
N ALA A 345 4.38 -57.39 -23.85
CA ALA A 345 3.45 -58.18 -24.67
C ALA A 345 2.00 -58.21 -24.16
N PRO A 346 1.70 -58.36 -22.85
CA PRO A 346 0.32 -58.27 -22.36
C PRO A 346 -0.35 -56.93 -22.67
N LEU A 347 0.40 -55.81 -22.57
CA LEU A 347 -0.13 -54.45 -22.75
C LEU A 347 -0.53 -54.21 -24.20
N VAL A 348 0.38 -54.56 -25.11
CA VAL A 348 0.12 -54.54 -26.56
C VAL A 348 -1.05 -55.45 -26.92
N ALA A 349 -1.10 -56.67 -26.36
CA ALA A 349 -2.22 -57.58 -26.57
C ALA A 349 -3.56 -57.06 -26.01
N SER A 350 -3.56 -56.25 -24.96
CA SER A 350 -4.78 -55.62 -24.43
C SER A 350 -5.28 -54.51 -25.35
N VAL A 351 -4.40 -53.66 -25.87
CA VAL A 351 -4.76 -52.55 -26.76
C VAL A 351 -5.22 -53.09 -28.12
N LEU A 352 -4.49 -54.03 -28.72
CA LEU A 352 -4.84 -54.63 -30.01
C LEU A 352 -6.22 -55.30 -29.99
N ARG A 353 -6.59 -55.98 -28.88
CA ARG A 353 -7.94 -56.56 -28.72
C ARG A 353 -9.08 -55.53 -28.76
N GLU A 354 -8.81 -54.27 -28.44
CA GLU A 354 -9.81 -53.20 -28.45
C GLU A 354 -9.88 -52.47 -29.80
N ILE A 355 -8.74 -52.25 -30.48
CA ILE A 355 -8.67 -51.41 -31.69
C ILE A 355 -8.42 -52.16 -33.01
N ALA A 356 -7.95 -53.41 -32.96
CA ALA A 356 -7.50 -54.18 -34.11
C ALA A 356 -7.63 -55.72 -33.88
N PRO A 357 -8.84 -56.23 -33.61
CA PRO A 357 -9.04 -57.63 -33.18
C PRO A 357 -8.69 -58.68 -34.23
N ASP A 358 -8.63 -58.30 -35.52
CA ASP A 358 -8.29 -59.19 -36.64
C ASP A 358 -6.78 -59.37 -36.83
N LEU A 359 -5.93 -58.61 -36.11
CA LEU A 359 -4.48 -58.75 -36.17
C LEU A 359 -3.97 -59.77 -35.13
N PRO A 360 -2.91 -60.54 -35.41
CA PRO A 360 -2.37 -61.50 -34.45
C PRO A 360 -1.87 -60.84 -33.17
N LEU A 361 -2.16 -61.42 -32.02
CA LEU A 361 -1.65 -60.93 -30.73
C LEU A 361 -0.22 -61.44 -30.49
N PRO A 362 0.63 -60.68 -29.76
CA PRO A 362 1.95 -61.17 -29.37
C PRO A 362 1.84 -62.40 -28.47
N PRO A 363 2.78 -63.36 -28.55
CA PRO A 363 2.83 -64.48 -27.63
C PRO A 363 3.11 -63.98 -26.20
N THR A 364 2.24 -64.37 -25.26
CA THR A 364 2.33 -64.02 -23.84
C THR A 364 2.65 -65.25 -23.02
N HIS A 365 3.75 -65.22 -22.25
CA HIS A 365 4.19 -66.35 -21.43
C HIS A 365 3.69 -66.32 -19.98
N ASP A 366 3.23 -65.16 -19.50
CA ASP A 366 2.59 -65.03 -18.19
C ASP A 366 1.36 -64.13 -18.29
N ALA A 367 0.27 -64.52 -17.62
CA ALA A 367 -1.01 -63.80 -17.64
C ALA A 367 -1.10 -62.79 -16.48
N SER A 368 -0.05 -62.01 -16.27
CA SER A 368 -0.06 -60.85 -15.36
C SER A 368 -1.06 -59.82 -15.89
N ALA A 369 -2.26 -59.82 -15.30
CA ALA A 369 -3.35 -58.94 -15.70
C ALA A 369 -2.95 -57.47 -15.46
N ILE A 370 -2.90 -56.68 -16.53
CA ILE A 370 -2.72 -55.23 -16.45
C ILE A 370 -3.82 -54.64 -15.57
N ARG A 371 -3.45 -53.71 -14.68
CA ARG A 371 -4.43 -52.92 -13.94
C ARG A 371 -5.18 -52.02 -14.92
N VAL A 372 -6.38 -52.44 -15.29
CA VAL A 372 -7.34 -51.62 -16.04
C VAL A 372 -8.24 -50.90 -15.04
N ILE A 373 -8.26 -49.58 -15.07
CA ILE A 373 -9.18 -48.76 -14.27
C ILE A 373 -10.39 -48.42 -15.15
N ASP A 374 -11.56 -48.91 -14.74
CA ASP A 374 -12.85 -48.71 -15.42
C ASP A 374 -13.93 -48.37 -14.39
N VAL A 375 -13.87 -47.15 -13.86
CA VAL A 375 -14.76 -46.61 -12.83
C VAL A 375 -15.37 -45.28 -13.29
N ASP A 376 -16.48 -44.86 -12.69
CA ASP A 376 -17.02 -43.51 -12.92
C ASP A 376 -16.07 -42.46 -12.33
N PRO A 377 -15.69 -41.43 -13.11
CA PRO A 377 -14.71 -40.44 -12.65
C PRO A 377 -15.31 -39.44 -11.66
N VAL A 378 -14.51 -39.04 -10.68
CA VAL A 378 -14.83 -37.89 -9.80
C VAL A 378 -14.41 -36.60 -10.51
N PRO A 379 -15.33 -35.65 -10.77
CA PRO A 379 -14.99 -34.38 -11.38
C PRO A 379 -14.26 -33.47 -10.38
N VAL A 380 -13.09 -32.96 -10.79
CA VAL A 380 -12.23 -32.09 -9.98
C VAL A 380 -12.18 -30.69 -10.61
N LEU A 381 -12.44 -29.67 -9.80
CA LEU A 381 -12.37 -28.26 -10.18
C LEU A 381 -11.27 -27.56 -9.39
N THR A 382 -10.30 -26.98 -10.09
CA THR A 382 -9.17 -26.25 -9.47
C THR A 382 -9.28 -24.77 -9.76
N LEU A 383 -9.42 -23.92 -8.73
CA LEU A 383 -9.52 -22.46 -8.87
C LEU A 383 -8.20 -21.78 -8.51
N ASN A 384 -7.70 -20.90 -9.37
CA ASN A 384 -6.45 -20.16 -9.15
C ASN A 384 -6.47 -18.75 -9.75
N SER A 385 -5.69 -17.84 -9.17
CA SER A 385 -5.45 -16.50 -9.71
C SER A 385 -4.04 -16.45 -10.31
N HIS A 386 -3.95 -16.18 -11.61
CA HIS A 386 -2.69 -16.07 -12.34
C HIS A 386 -2.38 -14.60 -12.65
N THR A 387 -1.19 -14.14 -12.30
CA THR A 387 -0.71 -12.80 -12.70
C THR A 387 -0.22 -12.84 -14.14
N LEU A 388 -0.93 -12.15 -15.04
CA LEU A 388 -0.68 -12.16 -16.48
C LEU A 388 -0.37 -10.74 -16.99
N PRO A 389 0.44 -10.57 -18.04
CA PRO A 389 0.65 -9.25 -18.64
C PRO A 389 -0.64 -8.76 -19.33
N SER A 390 -1.12 -7.58 -18.95
CA SER A 390 -2.25 -6.92 -19.59
C SER A 390 -1.81 -6.17 -20.86
N ALA A 391 -2.70 -6.13 -21.85
CA ALA A 391 -2.44 -5.53 -23.15
C ALA A 391 -2.70 -4.02 -23.14
N GLY A 392 -1.66 -3.23 -22.85
CA GLY A 392 -1.68 -1.77 -22.97
C GLY A 392 -0.80 -1.26 -24.09
N LYS A 393 -1.30 -0.34 -24.93
CA LYS A 393 -0.47 0.43 -25.87
C LYS A 393 0.35 1.48 -25.11
N GLY A 394 1.55 1.10 -24.64
CA GLY A 394 2.48 2.01 -23.97
C GLY A 394 3.61 1.28 -23.23
N ALA A 395 4.66 2.02 -22.87
CA ALA A 395 5.90 1.49 -22.26
C ALA A 395 5.76 0.94 -20.83
N MET A 396 4.54 0.74 -20.33
CA MET A 396 4.27 0.25 -18.98
C MET A 396 3.27 -0.92 -19.04
N ARG A 397 3.78 -2.14 -19.22
CA ARG A 397 2.98 -3.38 -19.12
C ARG A 397 2.47 -3.53 -17.69
N LYS A 398 1.21 -3.15 -17.43
CA LYS A 398 0.52 -3.54 -16.20
C LYS A 398 0.38 -5.06 -16.19
N THR A 399 0.70 -5.68 -15.06
CA THR A 399 0.29 -7.06 -14.79
C THR A 399 -1.08 -7.05 -14.14
N GLU A 400 -2.03 -7.77 -14.72
CA GLU A 400 -3.35 -7.97 -14.14
C GLU A 400 -3.47 -9.43 -13.70
N ALA A 401 -3.98 -9.64 -12.49
CA ALA A 401 -4.37 -10.99 -12.09
C ALA A 401 -5.67 -11.37 -12.83
N VAL A 402 -5.74 -12.63 -13.24
CA VAL A 402 -6.88 -13.24 -13.92
C VAL A 402 -7.20 -14.56 -13.22
N GLU A 403 -8.46 -14.75 -12.86
CA GLU A 403 -8.96 -15.98 -12.26
C GLU A 403 -9.23 -17.01 -13.34
N LEU A 404 -8.73 -18.21 -13.12
CA LEU A 404 -8.88 -19.34 -14.00
C LEU A 404 -9.35 -20.56 -13.18
N ALA A 405 -10.25 -21.32 -13.80
CA ALA A 405 -10.75 -22.59 -13.31
C ALA A 405 -10.26 -23.71 -14.25
N GLY A 406 -9.42 -24.61 -13.75
CA GLY A 406 -9.01 -25.83 -14.42
C GLY A 406 -9.93 -27.00 -14.06
N VAL A 407 -10.15 -27.91 -15.00
CA VAL A 407 -11.01 -29.09 -14.82
C VAL A 407 -10.22 -30.35 -15.12
N SER A 408 -10.35 -31.36 -14.26
CA SER A 408 -9.83 -32.71 -14.49
C SER A 408 -10.79 -33.78 -13.96
N PHE A 409 -10.55 -35.02 -14.35
CA PHE A 409 -11.32 -36.19 -13.93
C PHE A 409 -10.40 -37.18 -13.22
N ASP A 410 -10.73 -37.51 -11.97
CA ASP A 410 -10.01 -38.46 -11.15
C ASP A 410 -10.60 -39.87 -11.33
N TYR A 411 -9.77 -40.78 -11.84
CA TYR A 411 -10.02 -42.20 -12.01
C TYR A 411 -9.17 -42.98 -10.98
N ASP A 412 -9.76 -43.32 -9.83
CA ASP A 412 -9.14 -44.12 -8.76
C ASP A 412 -7.72 -43.62 -8.34
N GLY A 413 -7.60 -42.30 -8.15
CA GLY A 413 -6.38 -41.61 -7.74
C GLY A 413 -5.55 -41.05 -8.91
N VAL A 414 -5.94 -41.31 -10.16
CA VAL A 414 -5.25 -40.79 -11.35
C VAL A 414 -6.06 -39.66 -11.99
N SER A 415 -5.56 -38.42 -11.88
CA SER A 415 -6.19 -37.23 -12.47
C SER A 415 -5.82 -37.05 -13.94
N ILE A 416 -6.81 -37.13 -14.83
CA ILE A 416 -6.67 -36.87 -16.28
C ILE A 416 -7.30 -35.51 -16.61
N ASN A 417 -6.56 -34.64 -17.32
CA ASN A 417 -7.09 -33.38 -17.83
C ASN A 417 -8.05 -33.63 -19.01
N VAL A 418 -9.06 -32.77 -19.16
CA VAL A 418 -10.13 -32.93 -20.16
C VAL A 418 -9.62 -33.01 -21.61
N ASP A 419 -8.54 -32.28 -21.93
CA ASP A 419 -7.88 -32.19 -23.23
C ASP A 419 -6.85 -33.29 -23.51
N SER A 420 -6.51 -34.11 -22.52
CA SER A 420 -5.60 -35.24 -22.71
C SER A 420 -6.27 -36.32 -23.56
N ASN A 421 -5.51 -36.97 -24.45
CA ASN A 421 -5.92 -38.22 -25.10
C ASN A 421 -5.24 -39.46 -24.46
N VAL A 422 -4.56 -39.29 -23.34
CA VAL A 422 -3.80 -40.35 -22.67
C VAL A 422 -4.76 -41.34 -21.99
N THR A 423 -4.69 -42.61 -22.40
CA THR A 423 -5.32 -43.75 -21.71
C THR A 423 -4.30 -44.61 -20.97
N LEU A 424 -3.02 -44.53 -21.31
CA LEU A 424 -1.93 -45.30 -20.69
C LEU A 424 -1.10 -44.38 -19.79
N VAL A 425 -1.13 -44.62 -18.47
CA VAL A 425 -0.45 -43.80 -17.48
C VAL A 425 0.70 -44.59 -16.84
N PRO A 426 1.97 -44.16 -17.02
CA PRO A 426 3.12 -44.78 -16.38
C PRO A 426 3.17 -44.40 -14.89
N MET A 427 3.40 -45.39 -14.03
CA MET A 427 3.55 -45.21 -12.59
C MET A 427 5.03 -45.15 -12.20
N PRO A 428 5.40 -44.48 -11.08
CA PRO A 428 6.79 -44.37 -10.64
C PRO A 428 7.52 -45.70 -10.35
N GLY A 429 6.78 -46.81 -10.22
CA GLY A 429 7.33 -48.17 -10.05
C GLY A 429 7.67 -48.90 -11.35
N GLY A 430 7.39 -48.33 -12.52
CA GLY A 430 7.62 -48.96 -13.83
C GLY A 430 6.38 -49.60 -14.46
N ASP A 431 5.33 -49.87 -13.67
CA ASP A 431 4.04 -50.36 -14.17
C ASP A 431 3.31 -49.31 -15.04
N VAL A 432 2.53 -49.77 -16.01
CA VAL A 432 1.64 -48.93 -16.82
C VAL A 432 0.19 -49.31 -16.56
N ILE A 433 -0.62 -48.33 -16.17
CA ILE A 433 -2.06 -48.49 -15.93
C ILE A 433 -2.82 -48.10 -17.20
N HIS A 434 -3.82 -48.91 -17.59
CA HIS A 434 -4.73 -48.56 -18.68
C HIS A 434 -6.05 -48.03 -18.09
N ILE A 435 -6.45 -46.81 -18.46
CA ILE A 435 -7.65 -46.15 -17.96
C ILE A 435 -8.69 -46.08 -19.08
N ARG A 436 -9.83 -46.76 -18.88
CA ARG A 436 -10.97 -46.68 -19.79
C ARG A 436 -11.80 -45.44 -19.45
N ARG A 437 -11.60 -44.37 -20.22
CA ARG A 437 -12.31 -43.10 -20.00
C ARG A 437 -13.80 -43.20 -20.32
N ARG A 438 -14.63 -42.73 -19.38
CA ARG A 438 -16.09 -42.68 -19.46
C ARG A 438 -16.55 -41.36 -20.07
N TYR A 439 -16.25 -41.13 -21.35
CA TYR A 439 -16.47 -39.84 -22.03
C TYR A 439 -17.88 -39.26 -21.91
N GLU A 440 -18.96 -40.07 -21.92
CA GLU A 440 -20.32 -39.57 -21.72
C GLU A 440 -20.59 -39.10 -20.27
N ALA A 441 -19.96 -39.73 -19.27
CA ALA A 441 -20.01 -39.27 -17.88
C ALA A 441 -19.23 -37.95 -17.71
N GLU A 442 -18.02 -37.86 -18.29
CA GLU A 442 -17.23 -36.63 -18.32
C GLU A 442 -18.02 -35.47 -18.95
N LYS A 443 -18.61 -35.70 -20.13
CA LYS A 443 -19.43 -34.74 -20.87
C LYS A 443 -20.67 -34.27 -20.08
N LYS A 444 -21.33 -35.17 -19.34
CA LYS A 444 -22.44 -34.80 -18.44
C LYS A 444 -21.97 -33.83 -17.35
N ARG A 445 -20.84 -34.09 -16.71
CA ARG A 445 -20.26 -33.19 -15.69
C ARG A 445 -19.85 -31.85 -16.28
N LEU A 446 -19.22 -31.83 -17.46
CA LEU A 446 -18.88 -30.57 -18.15
C LEU A 446 -20.11 -29.69 -18.44
N LEU A 447 -21.27 -30.29 -18.72
CA LEU A 447 -22.54 -29.56 -18.88
C LEU A 447 -23.09 -29.01 -17.56
N GLU A 448 -22.87 -29.69 -16.42
CA GLU A 448 -23.21 -29.16 -15.09
C GLU A 448 -22.38 -27.91 -14.79
N LEU A 449 -21.06 -27.95 -15.04
CA LEU A 449 -20.16 -26.83 -14.80
C LEU A 449 -20.46 -25.63 -15.71
N ARG A 450 -20.85 -25.87 -16.97
CA ARG A 450 -21.22 -24.79 -17.90
C ARG A 450 -22.44 -23.99 -17.44
N ARG A 451 -23.32 -24.57 -16.62
CA ARG A 451 -24.50 -23.90 -16.06
C ARG A 451 -24.18 -22.92 -14.93
N THR A 452 -22.98 -22.96 -14.36
CA THR A 452 -22.54 -22.01 -13.31
C THR A 452 -21.96 -20.72 -13.87
N GLY A 453 -22.13 -20.46 -15.17
CA GLY A 453 -21.58 -19.28 -15.85
C GLY A 453 -20.12 -19.37 -16.27
N LEU A 454 -19.41 -20.46 -15.93
CA LEU A 454 -18.03 -20.69 -16.38
C LEU A 454 -17.97 -20.93 -17.89
N GLN A 455 -17.13 -20.14 -18.56
CA GLN A 455 -16.92 -20.17 -20.01
C GLN A 455 -15.44 -20.35 -20.33
N LYS A 456 -15.13 -20.85 -21.53
CA LYS A 456 -13.73 -20.92 -21.99
C LYS A 456 -13.18 -19.50 -22.10
N VAL A 457 -12.03 -19.23 -21.48
CA VAL A 457 -11.39 -17.91 -21.56
C VAL A 457 -10.93 -17.66 -23.00
N PRO A 458 -11.35 -16.56 -23.66
CA PRO A 458 -10.87 -16.23 -24.99
C PRO A 458 -9.36 -16.00 -24.97
N THR A 459 -8.63 -16.64 -25.89
CA THR A 459 -7.16 -16.50 -25.98
C THR A 459 -6.73 -15.05 -26.21
N SER A 460 -7.62 -14.21 -26.76
CA SER A 460 -7.43 -12.76 -26.94
C SER A 460 -7.44 -11.94 -25.65
N ARG A 461 -8.03 -12.44 -24.54
CA ARG A 461 -8.01 -11.73 -23.24
C ARG A 461 -6.66 -11.80 -22.51
N VAL A 462 -5.69 -12.57 -23.03
CA VAL A 462 -4.45 -12.88 -22.29
C VAL A 462 -3.21 -12.81 -23.21
N TYR A 463 -2.44 -11.72 -23.09
CA TYR A 463 -1.12 -11.57 -23.73
C TYR A 463 -0.01 -12.29 -22.93
N ALA A 464 -0.18 -13.60 -22.71
CA ALA A 464 0.83 -14.45 -22.09
C ALA A 464 1.77 -15.05 -23.14
N SER A 465 3.07 -14.95 -22.90
CA SER A 465 4.11 -15.64 -23.68
C SER A 465 4.09 -17.17 -23.56
N ARG A 466 3.17 -17.70 -22.74
CA ARG A 466 2.75 -19.10 -22.71
C ARG A 466 1.26 -19.13 -22.97
N LEU A 467 0.84 -19.88 -23.98
CA LEU A 467 -0.58 -20.20 -24.21
C LEU A 467 -1.17 -20.76 -22.91
N LEU A 468 -2.27 -20.17 -22.42
CA LEU A 468 -3.10 -20.85 -21.43
C LEU A 468 -3.66 -22.13 -22.08
N PRO A 469 -3.77 -23.25 -21.34
CA PRO A 469 -4.41 -24.45 -21.85
C PRO A 469 -5.82 -24.14 -22.38
N ASP A 470 -6.18 -24.76 -23.50
CA ASP A 470 -7.48 -24.57 -24.18
C ASP A 470 -8.69 -25.01 -23.34
N THR A 471 -8.43 -25.61 -22.17
CA THR A 471 -9.32 -26.09 -21.13
C THR A 471 -9.53 -25.13 -19.95
N MET A 472 -8.81 -24.01 -19.89
CA MET A 472 -8.99 -23.02 -18.83
C MET A 472 -10.34 -22.29 -18.97
N LEU A 473 -11.14 -22.36 -17.91
CA LEU A 473 -12.42 -21.67 -17.80
C LEU A 473 -12.28 -20.41 -16.95
N GLY A 474 -13.20 -19.46 -17.14
CA GLY A 474 -13.33 -18.27 -16.31
C GLY A 474 -14.72 -17.66 -16.45
N LEU A 475 -15.00 -16.65 -15.62
CA LEU A 475 -16.25 -15.89 -15.68
C LEU A 475 -16.11 -14.68 -16.61
N PRO A 476 -17.21 -14.19 -17.21
CA PRO A 476 -17.17 -13.07 -18.14
C PRO A 476 -16.71 -11.75 -17.49
N ASP A 477 -16.97 -11.59 -16.20
CA ASP A 477 -16.68 -10.41 -15.38
C ASP A 477 -15.95 -10.80 -14.07
N ALA A 478 -15.18 -9.88 -13.51
CA ALA A 478 -14.45 -10.05 -12.25
C ALA A 478 -15.42 -10.17 -11.05
N ASP A 479 -16.47 -9.35 -11.01
CA ASP A 479 -17.39 -9.30 -9.86
C ASP A 479 -18.21 -10.59 -9.70
N ALA A 480 -18.46 -11.30 -10.81
CA ALA A 480 -19.18 -12.58 -10.83
C ALA A 480 -18.50 -13.71 -10.04
N TRP A 481 -17.18 -13.62 -9.78
CA TRP A 481 -16.46 -14.63 -9.01
C TRP A 481 -16.88 -14.72 -7.54
N SER A 482 -17.39 -13.63 -6.98
CA SER A 482 -17.91 -13.61 -5.60
C SER A 482 -19.12 -14.53 -5.43
N GLY A 483 -20.19 -14.31 -6.21
CA GLY A 483 -21.38 -15.17 -6.24
C GLY A 483 -21.07 -16.60 -6.67
N PHE A 484 -20.14 -16.80 -7.62
CA PHE A 484 -19.73 -18.17 -7.98
C PHE A 484 -19.11 -18.94 -6.80
N VAL A 485 -18.24 -18.31 -6.00
CA VAL A 485 -17.62 -18.96 -4.83
C VAL A 485 -18.62 -19.17 -3.69
N ASN A 486 -19.50 -18.20 -3.45
CA ASN A 486 -20.44 -18.26 -2.32
C ASN A 486 -21.64 -19.18 -2.60
N ASP A 487 -22.18 -19.16 -3.81
CA ASP A 487 -23.44 -19.85 -4.15
C ASP A 487 -23.18 -21.14 -4.96
N ALA A 488 -22.39 -21.07 -6.03
CA ALA A 488 -22.26 -22.17 -6.99
C ALA A 488 -21.26 -23.26 -6.55
N VAL A 489 -20.19 -22.91 -5.83
CA VAL A 489 -19.21 -23.90 -5.34
C VAL A 489 -19.81 -24.87 -4.31
N PRO A 490 -20.57 -24.44 -3.27
CA PRO A 490 -21.26 -25.37 -2.38
C PRO A 490 -22.22 -26.32 -3.13
N ASP A 491 -22.92 -25.77 -4.12
CA ASP A 491 -23.88 -26.50 -4.97
C ASP A 491 -23.19 -27.56 -5.84
N LEU A 492 -21.97 -27.31 -6.31
CA LEU A 492 -21.14 -28.28 -7.03
C LEU A 492 -20.63 -29.38 -6.08
N VAL A 493 -20.14 -29.01 -4.89
CA VAL A 493 -19.67 -29.98 -3.86
C VAL A 493 -20.81 -30.92 -3.46
N ALA A 494 -22.03 -30.40 -3.25
CA ALA A 494 -23.22 -31.20 -2.97
C ALA A 494 -23.59 -32.18 -4.11
N LYS A 495 -23.23 -31.86 -5.36
CA LYS A 495 -23.41 -32.72 -6.56
C LYS A 495 -22.24 -33.69 -6.80
N GLY A 496 -21.31 -33.78 -5.86
CA GLY A 496 -20.17 -34.71 -5.89
C GLY A 496 -18.93 -34.19 -6.60
N TRP A 497 -18.78 -32.87 -6.77
CA TRP A 497 -17.53 -32.28 -7.26
C TRP A 497 -16.50 -32.14 -6.14
N ARG A 498 -15.23 -32.39 -6.48
CA ARG A 498 -14.10 -32.06 -5.60
C ARG A 498 -13.53 -30.71 -6.03
N VAL A 499 -13.71 -29.67 -5.20
CA VAL A 499 -13.24 -28.31 -5.49
C VAL A 499 -12.00 -28.00 -4.67
N THR A 500 -10.92 -27.57 -5.34
CA THR A 500 -9.64 -27.20 -4.74
C THR A 500 -9.33 -25.75 -5.09
N MET A 501 -9.08 -24.90 -4.10
CA MET A 501 -8.69 -23.50 -4.32
C MET A 501 -7.21 -23.30 -3.99
N ALA A 502 -6.46 -22.66 -4.90
CA ALA A 502 -5.07 -22.32 -4.64
C ALA A 502 -4.95 -21.23 -3.55
N PRO A 503 -3.91 -21.25 -2.69
CA PRO A 503 -3.72 -20.22 -1.65
C PRO A 503 -3.57 -18.78 -2.19
N ALA A 504 -3.24 -18.62 -3.47
CA ALA A 504 -3.12 -17.33 -4.14
C ALA A 504 -4.46 -16.79 -4.72
N PHE A 505 -5.53 -17.60 -4.75
CA PHE A 505 -6.80 -17.28 -5.39
C PHE A 505 -7.49 -16.07 -4.70
N ARG A 506 -7.80 -15.02 -5.47
CA ARG A 506 -8.31 -13.73 -4.95
C ARG A 506 -9.68 -13.82 -4.28
N TYR A 507 -10.47 -14.83 -4.61
CA TYR A 507 -11.83 -15.05 -4.08
C TYR A 507 -11.89 -16.18 -3.04
N ASN A 508 -10.74 -16.71 -2.59
CA ASN A 508 -10.66 -17.55 -1.39
C ASN A 508 -10.73 -16.65 -0.14
N VAL A 509 -11.91 -16.09 0.08
CA VAL A 509 -12.17 -15.01 1.02
C VAL A 509 -13.35 -15.40 1.89
N ILE A 510 -13.15 -15.33 3.22
CA ILE A 510 -14.23 -15.45 4.18
C ILE A 510 -14.68 -14.04 4.56
N GLU A 511 -15.96 -13.73 4.30
CA GLU A 511 -16.60 -12.51 4.82
C GLU A 511 -16.98 -12.68 6.29
N ILE A 512 -16.96 -11.58 7.04
CA ILE A 512 -17.09 -11.56 8.50
C ILE A 512 -18.22 -10.63 8.90
N ASP A 513 -19.29 -11.21 9.46
CA ASP A 513 -20.50 -10.48 9.86
C ASP A 513 -20.35 -9.72 11.19
N ALA A 514 -19.57 -10.27 12.12
CA ALA A 514 -19.42 -9.79 13.49
C ALA A 514 -18.00 -9.97 14.02
N ILE A 515 -17.62 -9.09 14.95
CA ILE A 515 -16.37 -9.18 15.71
C ILE A 515 -16.74 -9.12 17.20
N ASP A 516 -16.24 -10.10 17.96
CA ASP A 516 -16.56 -10.31 19.37
C ASP A 516 -15.36 -9.88 20.23
N GLY A 517 -15.62 -9.37 21.43
CA GLY A 517 -14.58 -8.96 22.37
C GLY A 517 -14.89 -9.39 23.80
N THR A 518 -13.90 -9.96 24.48
CA THR A 518 -13.95 -10.36 25.89
C THR A 518 -12.93 -9.54 26.69
N ALA A 519 -13.27 -9.18 27.92
CA ALA A 519 -12.32 -8.53 28.83
C ALA A 519 -12.43 -9.09 30.23
N HIS A 520 -11.28 -9.42 30.81
CA HIS A 520 -11.18 -10.04 32.13
C HIS A 520 -10.40 -9.13 33.08
N GLN A 521 -10.87 -9.03 34.33
CA GLN A 521 -10.21 -8.19 35.33
C GLN A 521 -8.92 -8.82 35.85
N ALA A 522 -7.79 -8.17 35.57
CA ALA A 522 -6.51 -8.52 36.18
C ALA A 522 -6.35 -7.82 37.53
N GLY A 523 -5.73 -8.52 38.49
CA GLY A 523 -5.62 -8.09 39.89
C GLY A 523 -4.76 -6.83 40.13
N ASP A 524 -4.14 -6.27 39.10
CA ASP A 524 -3.26 -5.10 39.14
C ASP A 524 -3.92 -3.79 38.66
N GLY A 525 -5.25 -3.78 38.50
CA GLY A 525 -6.01 -2.59 38.07
C GLY A 525 -6.06 -2.42 36.53
N TRP A 526 -5.83 -3.51 35.81
CA TRP A 526 -5.93 -3.59 34.35
C TRP A 526 -7.01 -4.61 33.94
N PHE A 527 -7.49 -4.47 32.71
CA PHE A 527 -8.30 -5.45 32.02
C PHE A 527 -7.47 -6.09 30.91
N ASP A 528 -7.44 -7.41 30.86
CA ASP A 528 -6.87 -8.14 29.72
C ASP A 528 -7.98 -8.27 28.68
N LEU A 529 -7.80 -7.60 27.53
CA LEU A 529 -8.73 -7.61 26.41
C LEU A 529 -8.29 -8.67 25.39
N GLU A 530 -9.23 -9.53 25.03
CA GLU A 530 -9.13 -10.45 23.91
C GLU A 530 -10.15 -10.05 22.83
N MET A 531 -9.73 -10.11 21.57
CA MET A 531 -10.59 -9.78 20.42
C MET A 531 -10.63 -10.95 19.45
N GLY A 532 -11.83 -11.38 19.08
CA GLY A 532 -12.07 -12.57 18.28
C GLY A 532 -12.96 -12.30 17.07
N ILE A 533 -12.69 -12.99 15.97
CA ILE A 533 -13.57 -13.08 14.81
C ILE A 533 -14.15 -14.49 14.77
N ARG A 534 -15.49 -14.60 14.78
CA ARG A 534 -16.17 -15.89 14.59
C ARG A 534 -16.25 -16.27 13.12
N ILE A 535 -15.70 -17.43 12.77
CA ILE A 535 -15.69 -18.04 11.44
C ILE A 535 -16.37 -19.40 11.54
N GLY A 536 -17.66 -19.45 11.18
CA GLY A 536 -18.50 -20.63 11.43
C GLY A 536 -18.59 -20.91 12.93
N GLU A 537 -18.06 -22.06 13.35
CA GLU A 537 -17.97 -22.49 14.77
C GLU A 537 -16.63 -22.16 15.45
N ARG A 538 -15.64 -21.62 14.72
CA ARG A 538 -14.30 -21.33 15.28
C ARG A 538 -14.14 -19.83 15.56
N ASN A 539 -13.47 -19.48 16.66
CA ASN A 539 -13.08 -18.11 16.95
C ASN A 539 -11.60 -17.90 16.61
N VAL A 540 -11.26 -16.81 15.91
CA VAL A 540 -9.89 -16.47 15.48
C VAL A 540 -9.45 -15.17 16.15
N ARG A 541 -8.33 -15.21 16.87
CA ARG A 541 -7.73 -14.03 17.51
C ARG A 541 -7.40 -12.93 16.51
N LEU A 542 -7.88 -11.73 16.78
CA LEU A 542 -7.79 -10.56 15.89
C LEU A 542 -6.52 -9.73 16.13
N GLU A 543 -5.93 -9.77 17.32
CA GLU A 543 -4.78 -8.93 17.70
C GLU A 543 -3.54 -9.18 16.83
N PRO A 544 -3.13 -10.44 16.54
CA PRO A 544 -2.01 -10.72 15.64
C PRO A 544 -2.28 -10.26 14.20
N LEU A 545 -3.53 -10.41 13.75
CA LEU A 545 -3.97 -10.01 12.41
C LEU A 545 -3.89 -8.49 12.23
N LEU A 546 -4.33 -7.73 13.24
CA LEU A 546 -4.25 -6.27 13.26
C LEU A 546 -2.79 -5.79 13.36
N ALA A 547 -1.95 -6.44 14.17
CA ALA A 547 -0.52 -6.11 14.24
C ALA A 547 0.21 -6.31 12.89
N ASP A 548 -0.20 -7.30 12.10
CA ASP A 548 0.29 -7.45 10.72
C ASP A 548 -0.31 -6.42 9.74
N LEU A 549 -1.61 -6.13 9.84
CA LEU A 549 -2.26 -5.07 9.06
C LEU A 549 -1.57 -3.72 9.25
N PHE A 550 -1.31 -3.29 10.49
CA PHE A 550 -0.74 -1.97 10.77
C PHE A 550 0.75 -1.85 10.41
N ARG A 551 1.48 -2.98 10.33
CA ARG A 551 2.82 -3.01 9.74
C ARG A 551 2.77 -2.83 8.22
N ARG A 552 1.76 -3.40 7.55
CA ARG A 552 1.55 -3.30 6.09
C ARG A 552 0.98 -1.95 5.65
N ASP A 553 -0.02 -1.42 6.37
CA ASP A 553 -0.70 -0.16 6.07
C ASP A 553 -0.66 0.78 7.28
N ARG A 554 0.16 1.82 7.17
CA ARG A 554 0.38 2.80 8.25
C ARG A 554 -0.78 3.78 8.43
N ARG A 555 -1.72 3.89 7.46
CA ARG A 555 -2.86 4.84 7.53
C ARG A 555 -3.73 4.62 8.78
N TRP A 556 -3.82 3.37 9.23
CA TRP A 556 -4.57 2.96 10.42
C TRP A 556 -4.07 3.57 11.74
N LEU A 557 -2.78 3.90 11.83
CA LEU A 557 -2.16 4.45 13.06
C LEU A 557 -1.71 5.91 12.92
N SER A 558 -1.59 6.43 11.70
CA SER A 558 -0.96 7.73 11.42
C SER A 558 -1.93 8.94 11.44
N GLY A 559 -3.06 8.83 12.13
CA GLY A 559 -4.13 9.85 12.11
C GLY A 559 -4.88 9.93 10.78
N ALA A 560 -4.47 9.17 9.76
CA ALA A 560 -5.04 9.13 8.42
C ALA A 560 -6.19 8.11 8.28
N LEU A 561 -6.82 7.72 9.39
CA LEU A 561 -7.89 6.71 9.42
C LEU A 561 -9.08 7.09 8.52
N GLU A 562 -9.36 8.39 8.36
CA GLU A 562 -10.42 8.91 7.50
C GLU A 562 -10.07 8.90 6.00
N THR A 563 -8.80 8.70 5.64
CA THR A 563 -8.37 8.52 4.23
C THR A 563 -8.64 7.12 3.68
N ILE A 564 -8.96 6.17 4.57
CA ILE A 564 -9.42 4.83 4.21
C ILE A 564 -10.92 4.95 3.94
N ALA A 565 -11.43 4.49 2.80
CA ALA A 565 -12.87 4.58 2.52
C ALA A 565 -13.66 3.59 3.40
N ASP A 566 -14.87 3.92 3.83
CA ASP A 566 -15.66 3.05 4.74
C ASP A 566 -15.97 1.67 4.16
N HIS A 567 -16.13 1.60 2.85
CA HIS A 567 -16.33 0.37 2.07
C HIS A 567 -15.01 -0.24 1.57
N GLU A 568 -13.85 0.32 1.92
CA GLU A 568 -12.54 -0.20 1.50
C GLU A 568 -12.35 -1.62 2.04
N PRO A 569 -12.02 -2.61 1.19
CA PRO A 569 -11.88 -3.99 1.61
C PRO A 569 -10.51 -4.24 2.26
N ILE A 570 -10.53 -4.72 3.49
CA ILE A 570 -9.32 -4.92 4.31
C ILE A 570 -9.00 -6.41 4.37
N GLU A 571 -7.82 -6.79 3.86
CA GLU A 571 -7.31 -8.17 3.89
C GLU A 571 -6.45 -8.45 5.13
N LEU A 572 -7.01 -9.22 6.07
CA LEU A 572 -6.28 -9.88 7.14
C LEU A 572 -5.83 -11.28 6.69
N LYS A 573 -4.67 -11.73 7.18
CA LYS A 573 -4.10 -13.05 6.85
C LYS A 573 -3.83 -13.85 8.12
N THR A 574 -4.39 -15.04 8.22
CA THR A 574 -4.13 -15.95 9.34
C THR A 574 -2.80 -16.69 9.18
N GLU A 575 -2.32 -17.34 10.24
CA GLU A 575 -1.13 -18.20 10.19
C GLU A 575 -1.26 -19.36 9.18
N GLU A 576 -2.48 -19.88 9.01
CA GLU A 576 -2.85 -20.86 7.96
C GLU A 576 -2.92 -20.24 6.54
N ASN A 577 -2.49 -18.98 6.37
CA ASN A 577 -2.51 -18.20 5.13
C ASN A 577 -3.91 -18.02 4.50
N LYS A 578 -4.98 -18.17 5.30
CA LYS A 578 -6.36 -17.85 4.89
C LYS A 578 -6.54 -16.33 4.85
N ARG A 579 -7.23 -15.83 3.84
CA ARG A 579 -7.55 -14.41 3.70
C ARG A 579 -8.94 -14.14 4.26
N LEU A 580 -9.00 -13.21 5.20
CA LEU A 580 -10.23 -12.72 5.80
C LEU A 580 -10.47 -11.32 5.26
N ARG A 581 -11.66 -11.06 4.72
CA ARG A 581 -12.03 -9.75 4.17
C ARG A 581 -13.15 -9.15 4.99
N LEU A 582 -12.94 -7.89 5.31
CA LEU A 582 -13.83 -7.10 6.15
C LEU A 582 -13.80 -5.65 5.64
N ARG A 583 -14.93 -4.97 5.71
CA ARG A 583 -15.01 -3.55 5.35
C ARG A 583 -14.29 -2.70 6.39
N ALA A 584 -13.63 -1.63 5.96
CA ALA A 584 -12.93 -0.73 6.86
C ALA A 584 -13.85 -0.16 7.96
N ASP A 585 -15.12 0.12 7.66
CA ASP A 585 -16.12 0.60 8.62
C ASP A 585 -16.49 -0.38 9.75
N ARG A 586 -16.01 -1.62 9.71
CA ARG A 586 -16.06 -2.57 10.83
C ARG A 586 -14.90 -2.40 11.80
N LEU A 587 -13.68 -2.17 11.29
CA LEU A 587 -12.48 -1.93 12.11
C LEU A 587 -12.34 -0.49 12.58
N LYS A 588 -12.70 0.49 11.76
CA LYS A 588 -12.54 1.92 12.06
C LYS A 588 -13.02 2.30 13.46
N PRO A 589 -14.18 1.85 13.99
CA PRO A 589 -14.59 2.15 15.36
C PRO A 589 -13.62 1.64 16.42
N VAL A 590 -13.20 0.36 16.34
CA VAL A 590 -12.28 -0.23 17.32
C VAL A 590 -10.87 0.29 17.19
N VAL A 591 -10.39 0.49 15.96
CA VAL A 591 -9.11 1.16 15.75
C VAL A 591 -9.20 2.58 16.31
N ARG A 592 -10.17 3.41 15.92
CA ARG A 592 -10.35 4.77 16.49
C ARG A 592 -10.42 4.78 18.02
N VAL A 593 -11.10 3.81 18.64
CA VAL A 593 -11.24 3.73 20.10
C VAL A 593 -10.00 3.18 20.80
N LEU A 594 -9.17 2.35 20.16
CA LEU A 594 -7.99 1.68 20.76
C LEU A 594 -6.67 1.93 20.01
N VAL A 595 -6.59 2.90 19.08
CA VAL A 595 -5.41 3.27 18.24
C VAL A 595 -4.17 3.37 19.12
N ASP A 596 -4.39 3.95 20.29
CA ASP A 596 -3.37 4.27 21.26
C ASP A 596 -2.76 3.00 21.89
N LEU A 597 -3.56 1.95 22.08
CA LEU A 597 -3.09 0.61 22.46
C LEU A 597 -2.45 -0.14 21.27
N PHE A 598 -3.03 -0.01 20.07
CA PHE A 598 -2.53 -0.64 18.85
C PHE A 598 -1.16 -0.11 18.38
N ASP A 599 -0.81 1.14 18.69
CA ASP A 599 0.52 1.74 18.47
C ASP A 599 1.66 0.95 19.20
N ALA A 600 1.33 0.14 20.22
CA ALA A 600 2.27 -0.75 20.90
C ALA A 600 2.37 -2.15 20.26
N LEU A 601 1.30 -2.64 19.62
CA LEU A 601 1.27 -3.90 18.89
C LEU A 601 2.22 -3.89 17.67
N GLY A 602 2.40 -2.73 17.04
CA GLY A 602 3.30 -2.57 15.88
C GLY A 602 4.81 -2.69 16.17
N GLY A 603 5.24 -2.91 17.41
CA GLY A 603 6.67 -2.94 17.77
C GLY A 603 7.14 -4.04 18.74
N THR A 604 6.28 -4.56 19.62
CA THR A 604 6.76 -5.40 20.77
C THR A 604 5.87 -6.57 21.18
N LEU A 605 4.76 -6.85 20.48
CA LEU A 605 3.89 -7.99 20.77
C LEU A 605 4.05 -9.08 19.72
N ALA A 606 5.19 -9.79 19.80
CA ALA A 606 5.48 -10.97 18.98
C ALA A 606 4.90 -12.27 19.57
N ASP A 607 4.66 -12.31 20.89
CA ASP A 607 4.49 -13.56 21.66
C ASP A 607 3.06 -13.76 22.20
N GLY A 608 2.03 -13.21 21.54
CA GLY A 608 0.62 -13.53 21.81
C GLY A 608 0.01 -13.04 23.13
N ALA A 609 0.72 -12.21 23.92
CA ALA A 609 0.20 -11.65 25.17
C ALA A 609 -1.08 -10.79 24.95
N PRO A 610 -2.03 -10.76 25.91
CA PRO A 610 -3.31 -10.06 25.78
C PRO A 610 -3.14 -8.53 25.75
N LEU A 611 -4.11 -7.82 25.16
CA LEU A 611 -4.07 -6.37 25.07
C LEU A 611 -4.55 -5.76 26.39
N ARG A 612 -3.65 -5.15 27.17
CA ARG A 612 -4.01 -4.63 28.50
C ARG A 612 -4.59 -3.22 28.43
N VAL A 613 -5.74 -3.01 29.07
CA VAL A 613 -6.49 -1.73 29.15
C VAL A 613 -6.57 -1.27 30.61
N PRO A 614 -6.28 0.00 30.97
CA PRO A 614 -6.43 0.46 32.36
C PRO A 614 -7.88 0.35 32.86
N ALA A 615 -8.12 0.06 34.15
CA ALA A 615 -9.49 -0.08 34.65
C ALA A 615 -10.38 1.16 34.41
N VAL A 616 -9.80 2.35 34.52
CA VAL A 616 -10.47 3.64 34.27
C VAL A 616 -10.84 3.90 32.80
N ASP A 617 -10.32 3.10 31.86
CA ASP A 617 -10.68 3.16 30.43
C ASP A 617 -11.92 2.30 30.09
N ALA A 618 -12.54 1.61 31.07
CA ALA A 618 -13.72 0.74 30.86
C ALA A 618 -14.87 1.40 30.08
N GLY A 619 -15.13 2.69 30.32
CA GLY A 619 -16.15 3.45 29.58
C GLY A 619 -15.91 3.52 28.06
N ARG A 620 -14.65 3.37 27.60
CA ARG A 620 -14.29 3.27 26.17
C ARG A 620 -14.73 1.94 25.57
N LEU A 621 -14.69 0.86 26.35
CA LEU A 621 -15.05 -0.49 25.93
C LEU A 621 -16.57 -0.63 25.82
N GLU A 622 -17.35 -0.07 26.76
CA GLU A 622 -18.81 -0.03 26.66
C GLU A 622 -19.29 0.82 25.47
N ALA A 623 -18.61 1.93 25.14
CA ALA A 623 -18.93 2.74 23.97
C ALA A 623 -18.73 2.02 22.61
N LEU A 624 -18.04 0.87 22.57
CA LEU A 624 -17.97 0.03 21.38
C LEU A 624 -19.24 -0.80 21.18
N ASN A 625 -19.86 -1.25 22.27
CA ASN A 625 -21.10 -2.02 22.28
C ASN A 625 -22.26 -1.24 21.62
N SER A 626 -22.32 0.08 21.83
CA SER A 626 -23.36 0.94 21.23
C SER A 626 -23.27 1.09 19.70
N THR A 627 -22.22 0.56 19.06
CA THR A 627 -22.11 0.59 17.58
C THR A 627 -22.94 -0.49 16.89
N GLY A 628 -23.44 -1.51 17.62
CA GLY A 628 -24.22 -2.62 17.08
C GLY A 628 -23.45 -3.58 16.15
N ARG A 629 -22.16 -3.31 15.89
CA ARG A 629 -21.27 -4.10 15.01
C ARG A 629 -20.23 -4.93 15.79
N TRP A 630 -20.24 -4.78 17.10
CA TRP A 630 -19.30 -5.35 18.08
C TRP A 630 -20.09 -5.83 19.30
N GLN A 631 -19.77 -7.01 19.82
CA GLN A 631 -20.37 -7.53 21.07
C GLN A 631 -19.29 -7.68 22.14
N PHE A 632 -19.48 -6.98 23.27
CA PHE A 632 -18.54 -6.97 24.38
C PHE A 632 -19.06 -7.75 25.59
N HIS A 633 -18.34 -8.83 25.90
CA HIS A 633 -18.59 -9.75 27.02
C HIS A 633 -17.49 -9.55 28.07
N GLY A 634 -17.67 -8.54 28.93
CA GLY A 634 -16.84 -8.33 30.12
C GLY A 634 -17.64 -8.53 31.40
N ASP A 635 -16.95 -8.77 32.51
CA ASP A 635 -17.54 -8.97 33.84
C ASP A 635 -18.44 -7.80 34.26
N ASP A 636 -19.42 -8.08 35.14
CA ASP A 636 -20.35 -7.05 35.65
C ASP A 636 -19.64 -5.87 36.33
N SER A 637 -18.44 -6.08 36.89
CA SER A 637 -17.60 -5.00 37.45
C SER A 637 -17.18 -3.98 36.38
N VAL A 638 -16.87 -4.43 35.16
CA VAL A 638 -16.49 -3.57 34.02
C VAL A 638 -17.67 -2.72 33.59
N ARG A 639 -18.85 -3.34 33.44
CA ARG A 639 -20.09 -2.66 33.04
C ARG A 639 -20.53 -1.65 34.10
N GLN A 640 -20.49 -2.00 35.38
CA GLN A 640 -20.82 -1.07 36.45
C GLN A 640 -19.85 0.12 36.53
N LEU A 641 -18.55 -0.10 36.37
CA LEU A 641 -17.57 1.00 36.36
C LEU A 641 -17.74 1.89 35.13
N ALA A 642 -17.95 1.29 33.95
CA ALA A 642 -18.23 2.00 32.71
C ALA A 642 -19.49 2.87 32.82
N GLN A 643 -20.60 2.32 33.30
CA GLN A 643 -21.86 3.05 33.50
C GLN A 643 -21.73 4.19 34.52
N ARG A 644 -21.01 3.99 35.62
CA ARG A 644 -20.74 5.06 36.61
C ARG A 644 -19.90 6.20 36.03
N LEU A 645 -18.94 5.89 35.15
CA LEU A 645 -18.12 6.89 34.45
C LEU A 645 -18.88 7.57 33.29
N GLN A 646 -19.74 6.83 32.57
CA GLN A 646 -20.55 7.35 31.46
C GLN A 646 -21.76 8.18 31.92
N ALA A 647 -22.34 7.90 33.10
CA ALA A 647 -23.42 8.69 33.69
C ALA A 647 -23.06 10.18 33.89
N GLY A 648 -21.75 10.47 33.92
CA GLY A 648 -21.22 11.83 33.96
C GLY A 648 -21.28 12.47 35.35
N PRO A 649 -20.34 13.38 35.66
CA PRO A 649 -20.33 14.04 36.95
C PRO A 649 -21.41 15.14 37.00
N GLY A 650 -22.29 15.08 38.00
CA GLY A 650 -23.21 16.18 38.34
C GLY A 650 -24.71 15.85 38.44
N LEU A 651 -25.13 14.61 38.19
CA LEU A 651 -26.55 14.21 38.32
C LEU A 651 -27.09 14.19 39.76
N ARG A 652 -26.22 14.09 40.77
CA ARG A 652 -26.61 14.10 42.19
C ARG A 652 -26.27 15.45 42.82
N GLU A 653 -27.31 16.16 43.25
CA GLU A 653 -27.15 17.41 43.98
C GLU A 653 -26.70 17.13 45.42
N VAL A 654 -25.62 17.81 45.83
CA VAL A 654 -25.07 17.72 47.20
C VAL A 654 -25.51 18.97 47.96
N PRO A 655 -26.15 18.85 49.14
CA PRO A 655 -26.54 20.03 49.92
C PRO A 655 -25.31 20.87 50.31
N VAL A 656 -25.47 22.19 50.27
CA VAL A 656 -24.46 23.14 50.80
C VAL A 656 -24.26 22.85 52.29
N PRO A 657 -23.03 22.71 52.79
CA PRO A 657 -22.76 22.42 54.20
C PRO A 657 -23.10 23.60 55.10
N VAL A 658 -23.56 23.31 56.32
CA VAL A 658 -24.12 24.32 57.25
C VAL A 658 -23.05 25.29 57.78
N GLY A 659 -21.81 24.81 57.94
CA GLY A 659 -20.65 25.58 58.36
C GLY A 659 -20.07 26.49 57.27
N LEU A 660 -20.58 26.46 56.04
CA LEU A 660 -20.19 27.39 54.99
C LEU A 660 -21.02 28.68 55.05
N LYS A 661 -20.39 29.77 55.47
CA LYS A 661 -20.98 31.12 55.52
C LYS A 661 -20.89 31.82 54.16
N ALA A 662 -21.41 31.17 53.12
CA ALA A 662 -21.50 31.67 51.75
C ALA A 662 -22.66 31.04 50.98
N GLU A 663 -23.36 31.83 50.18
CA GLU A 663 -24.29 31.33 49.17
C GLU A 663 -23.51 30.92 47.92
N LEU A 664 -23.68 29.67 47.47
CA LEU A 664 -23.07 29.16 46.24
C LEU A 664 -23.97 29.46 45.05
N ARG A 665 -23.40 30.01 43.97
CA ARG A 665 -24.08 30.13 42.67
C ARG A 665 -24.34 28.76 42.04
N ALA A 666 -25.29 28.66 41.11
CA ALA A 666 -25.62 27.41 40.43
C ALA A 666 -24.41 26.65 39.85
N TYR A 667 -23.45 27.35 39.21
CA TYR A 667 -22.22 26.69 38.74
C TYR A 667 -21.27 26.32 39.90
N GLN A 668 -21.20 27.11 40.97
CA GLN A 668 -20.37 26.76 42.13
C GLN A 668 -20.92 25.50 42.84
N GLN A 669 -22.26 25.36 42.89
CA GLN A 669 -22.95 24.15 43.32
C GLN A 669 -22.64 22.95 42.41
N GLN A 670 -22.68 23.11 41.08
CA GLN A 670 -22.25 22.06 40.15
C GLN A 670 -20.80 21.62 40.38
N GLY A 671 -19.90 22.55 40.73
CA GLY A 671 -18.50 22.22 41.03
C GLY A 671 -18.35 21.45 42.35
N LEU A 672 -19.15 21.79 43.37
CA LEU A 672 -19.26 21.00 44.60
C LEU A 672 -19.77 19.58 44.32
N ASN A 673 -20.84 19.45 43.53
CA ASN A 673 -21.40 18.15 43.09
C ASN A 673 -20.34 17.32 42.36
N TRP A 674 -19.59 17.94 41.43
CA TRP A 674 -18.52 17.31 40.66
C TRP A 674 -17.36 16.81 41.54
N MET A 675 -16.86 17.62 42.48
CA MET A 675 -15.80 17.19 43.42
C MET A 675 -16.26 16.07 44.35
N GLN A 676 -17.51 16.11 44.81
CA GLN A 676 -18.08 15.05 45.65
C GLN A 676 -18.33 13.76 44.86
N PHE A 677 -18.74 13.84 43.59
CA PHE A 677 -18.81 12.69 42.68
C PHE A 677 -17.44 12.03 42.49
N LEU A 678 -16.39 12.79 42.17
CA LEU A 678 -15.04 12.26 42.04
C LEU A 678 -14.60 11.52 43.30
N ARG A 679 -14.85 12.12 44.48
CA ARG A 679 -14.59 11.49 45.78
C ARG A 679 -15.37 10.18 45.94
N GLU A 680 -16.67 10.18 45.69
CA GLU A 680 -17.53 8.97 45.80
C GLU A 680 -17.08 7.79 44.92
N GLN A 681 -16.33 8.04 43.85
CA GLN A 681 -15.79 7.01 42.96
C GLN A 681 -14.28 6.72 43.18
N ASP A 682 -13.67 7.24 44.26
CA ASP A 682 -12.23 7.18 44.54
C ASP A 682 -11.33 7.73 43.41
N LEU A 683 -11.83 8.75 42.71
CA LEU A 683 -11.15 9.42 41.60
C LEU A 683 -10.49 10.75 42.03
N ALA A 684 -9.68 11.30 41.12
CA ALA A 684 -8.99 12.58 41.24
C ALA A 684 -9.29 13.44 40.01
N GLY A 685 -9.10 14.77 40.08
CA GLY A 685 -9.42 15.65 38.96
C GLY A 685 -8.82 17.05 38.99
N VAL A 686 -9.07 17.80 37.92
CA VAL A 686 -8.68 19.21 37.73
C VAL A 686 -9.93 20.10 37.70
N LEU A 687 -10.06 21.02 38.66
CA LEU A 687 -11.00 22.15 38.59
C LEU A 687 -10.31 23.30 37.85
N ALA A 688 -10.61 23.39 36.56
CA ALA A 688 -10.01 24.30 35.58
C ALA A 688 -10.92 25.50 35.24
N ASP A 689 -11.80 25.91 36.15
CA ASP A 689 -12.63 27.12 36.01
C ASP A 689 -11.78 28.37 35.75
N ASP A 690 -12.30 29.32 34.98
CA ASP A 690 -11.68 30.63 34.78
C ASP A 690 -11.36 31.38 36.10
N MET A 691 -10.39 32.28 36.03
CA MET A 691 -9.89 33.03 37.19
C MET A 691 -10.91 34.06 37.70
N GLY A 692 -11.57 33.74 38.81
CA GLY A 692 -12.55 34.63 39.45
C GLY A 692 -13.90 33.96 39.72
N LEU A 693 -14.16 32.77 39.16
CA LEU A 693 -15.35 31.96 39.42
C LEU A 693 -15.41 31.30 40.82
N GLY A 694 -14.46 31.63 41.71
CA GLY A 694 -14.48 31.19 43.11
C GLY A 694 -14.08 29.73 43.33
N LYS A 695 -13.00 29.26 42.69
CA LYS A 695 -12.42 27.92 42.96
C LYS A 695 -12.12 27.70 44.46
N THR A 696 -11.66 28.73 45.16
CA THR A 696 -11.38 28.69 46.62
C THR A 696 -12.64 28.36 47.42
N VAL A 697 -13.74 29.08 47.22
CA VAL A 697 -14.99 28.85 47.98
C VAL A 697 -15.63 27.50 47.63
N GLN A 698 -15.56 27.06 46.36
CA GLN A 698 -15.96 25.71 45.96
C GLN A 698 -15.14 24.64 46.72
N THR A 699 -13.82 24.81 46.80
CA THR A 699 -12.91 23.88 47.50
C THR A 699 -13.13 23.87 49.01
N LEU A 700 -13.36 25.04 49.62
CA LEU A 700 -13.72 25.15 51.04
C LEU A 700 -15.05 24.46 51.31
N ALA A 701 -16.07 24.64 50.46
CA ALA A 701 -17.34 23.91 50.58
C ALA A 701 -17.12 22.40 50.54
N HIS A 702 -16.28 21.90 49.61
CA HIS A 702 -15.94 20.48 49.53
C HIS A 702 -15.30 19.96 50.83
N ILE A 703 -14.34 20.69 51.41
CA ILE A 703 -13.68 20.32 52.69
C ILE A 703 -14.67 20.34 53.85
N VAL A 704 -15.57 21.33 53.93
CA VAL A 704 -16.57 21.41 55.01
C VAL A 704 -17.61 20.28 54.89
N VAL A 705 -18.05 19.89 53.68
CA VAL A 705 -18.88 18.68 53.49
C VAL A 705 -18.18 17.41 53.99
N GLU A 706 -16.86 17.28 53.79
CA GLU A 706 -16.09 16.15 54.33
C GLU A 706 -15.97 16.17 55.86
N LYS A 707 -15.89 17.36 56.46
CA LYS A 707 -15.89 17.54 57.92
C LYS A 707 -17.25 17.19 58.53
N GLU A 708 -18.33 17.78 58.03
CA GLU A 708 -19.69 17.60 58.58
C GLU A 708 -20.18 16.15 58.49
N ALA A 709 -19.80 15.44 57.43
CA ALA A 709 -20.10 14.03 57.28
C ALA A 709 -19.18 13.10 58.11
N GLY A 710 -18.27 13.63 58.93
CA GLY A 710 -17.35 12.86 59.76
C GLY A 710 -16.25 12.10 58.99
N ARG A 711 -16.03 12.45 57.71
CA ARG A 711 -15.12 11.72 56.80
C ARG A 711 -13.69 12.29 56.79
N LEU A 712 -13.53 13.55 57.21
CA LEU A 712 -12.24 14.23 57.37
C LEU A 712 -11.47 13.72 58.60
N THR A 713 -11.13 12.43 58.63
CA THR A 713 -10.38 11.79 59.75
C THR A 713 -8.87 12.05 59.70
N ARG A 714 -8.41 12.83 58.72
CA ARG A 714 -7.02 13.18 58.42
C ARG A 714 -7.00 14.61 57.86
N PRO A 715 -5.93 15.39 58.05
CA PRO A 715 -5.86 16.75 57.54
C PRO A 715 -6.01 16.82 56.01
N ALA A 716 -6.60 17.90 55.53
CA ALA A 716 -6.50 18.34 54.14
C ALA A 716 -5.25 19.21 53.97
N LEU A 717 -4.38 18.89 53.01
CA LEU A 717 -3.19 19.68 52.68
C LEU A 717 -3.41 20.45 51.37
N ILE A 718 -3.29 21.78 51.43
CA ILE A 718 -3.29 22.63 50.25
C ILE A 718 -1.90 23.21 50.03
N VAL A 719 -1.36 23.01 48.82
CA VAL A 719 -0.11 23.59 48.37
C VAL A 719 -0.42 24.82 47.54
N VAL A 720 0.08 25.98 47.95
CA VAL A 720 -0.23 27.27 47.32
C VAL A 720 1.05 28.04 46.97
N PRO A 721 1.02 28.99 46.02
CA PRO A 721 2.07 30.00 45.88
C PRO A 721 2.22 30.80 47.19
N THR A 722 3.45 31.18 47.56
CA THR A 722 3.75 31.83 48.86
C THR A 722 2.88 33.05 49.18
N THR A 723 2.49 33.78 48.15
CA THR A 723 1.65 34.98 48.18
C THR A 723 0.16 34.70 48.35
N LEU A 724 -0.33 33.48 48.07
CA LEU A 724 -1.73 33.11 48.27
C LEU A 724 -2.03 32.64 49.70
N VAL A 725 -1.02 32.33 50.52
CA VAL A 725 -1.18 31.79 51.88
C VAL A 725 -2.07 32.69 52.75
N HIS A 726 -1.88 34.01 52.67
CA HIS A 726 -2.71 34.96 53.42
C HIS A 726 -4.15 34.98 52.90
N ASN A 727 -4.33 34.94 51.58
CA ASN A 727 -5.65 34.97 50.95
C ASN A 727 -6.47 33.73 51.33
N TRP A 728 -5.90 32.53 51.23
CA TRP A 728 -6.55 31.29 51.67
C TRP A 728 -6.93 31.31 53.15
N ARG A 729 -6.09 31.89 54.02
CA ARG A 729 -6.39 32.00 55.45
C ARG A 729 -7.57 32.93 55.73
N GLU A 730 -7.64 34.09 55.07
CA GLU A 730 -8.77 35.01 55.24
C GLU A 730 -10.05 34.51 54.57
N GLU A 731 -9.96 33.85 53.40
CA GLU A 731 -11.14 33.23 52.77
C GLU A 731 -11.68 32.06 53.62
N ALA A 732 -10.82 31.23 54.21
CA ALA A 732 -11.24 30.22 55.18
C ALA A 732 -11.87 30.87 56.42
N ARG A 733 -11.25 31.91 57.01
CA ARG A 733 -11.82 32.64 58.16
C ARG A 733 -13.17 33.28 57.86
N ARG A 734 -13.40 33.72 56.61
CA ARG A 734 -14.65 34.33 56.15
C ARG A 734 -15.74 33.30 55.89
N PHE A 735 -15.43 32.26 55.11
CA PHE A 735 -16.42 31.33 54.57
C PHE A 735 -16.57 30.04 55.38
N ALA A 736 -15.54 29.61 56.11
CA ALA A 736 -15.55 28.38 56.92
C ALA A 736 -14.87 28.63 58.29
N PRO A 737 -15.37 29.56 59.13
CA PRO A 737 -14.70 30.01 60.35
C PRO A 737 -14.51 28.89 61.39
N ASP A 738 -15.33 27.85 61.33
CA ASP A 738 -15.28 26.72 62.26
C ASP A 738 -14.23 25.66 61.85
N LEU A 739 -13.50 25.87 60.74
CA LEU A 739 -12.43 25.01 60.24
C LEU A 739 -11.07 25.39 60.88
N LYS A 740 -10.36 24.42 61.46
CA LYS A 740 -9.03 24.63 62.05
C LYS A 740 -7.96 24.71 60.96
N VAL A 741 -7.43 25.92 60.70
CA VAL A 741 -6.45 26.19 59.63
C VAL A 741 -5.04 26.46 60.16
N LEU A 742 -4.06 25.65 59.73
CA LEU A 742 -2.64 25.81 60.04
C LEU A 742 -1.85 26.31 58.81
N ALA A 743 -1.14 27.44 58.92
CA ALA A 743 -0.33 27.99 57.84
C ALA A 743 1.19 27.76 58.06
N LEU A 744 1.77 26.79 57.35
CA LEU A 744 3.20 26.40 57.42
C LEU A 744 4.07 27.24 56.47
N ASN A 745 4.17 28.53 56.72
CA ASN A 745 5.03 29.47 55.99
C ASN A 745 6.07 30.15 56.90
N GLY A 746 7.12 30.71 56.27
CA GLY A 746 8.16 31.48 56.96
C GLY A 746 9.22 30.64 57.71
N PRO A 747 10.14 31.29 58.44
CA PRO A 747 11.24 30.61 59.15
C PRO A 747 10.75 29.78 60.34
N GLN A 748 9.82 30.32 61.15
CA GLN A 748 9.27 29.73 62.38
C GLN A 748 8.32 28.54 62.15
N ARG A 749 8.07 28.12 60.91
CA ARG A 749 7.12 27.02 60.61
C ARG A 749 7.49 25.68 61.27
N LYS A 750 8.78 25.45 61.56
CA LYS A 750 9.27 24.20 62.17
C LYS A 750 8.68 23.95 63.56
N GLU A 751 8.47 25.02 64.33
CA GLU A 751 7.87 24.99 65.67
C GLU A 751 6.40 24.54 65.66
N ARG A 752 5.78 24.47 64.48
CA ARG A 752 4.35 24.18 64.28
C ARG A 752 4.10 22.87 63.53
N PHE A 753 5.13 22.04 63.33
CA PHE A 753 4.98 20.75 62.66
C PHE A 753 4.21 19.72 63.50
N GLU A 754 4.39 19.72 64.83
CA GLU A 754 3.64 18.80 65.72
C GLU A 754 2.12 19.07 65.70
N GLN A 755 1.72 20.31 65.39
CA GLN A 755 0.32 20.75 65.31
C GLN A 755 -0.41 20.24 64.04
N ILE A 756 0.28 19.60 63.09
CA ILE A 756 -0.32 19.14 61.81
C ILE A 756 -1.49 18.19 62.05
N GLY A 757 -1.40 17.29 63.04
CA GLY A 757 -2.46 16.33 63.35
C GLY A 757 -3.66 16.92 64.11
N GLU A 758 -3.53 18.13 64.68
CA GLU A 758 -4.57 18.79 65.47
C GLU A 758 -5.49 19.68 64.62
N HIS A 759 -5.09 19.92 63.36
CA HIS A 759 -5.73 20.82 62.41
C HIS A 759 -6.40 20.07 61.26
N GLU A 760 -7.45 20.67 60.72
CA GLU A 760 -8.29 20.06 59.68
C GLU A 760 -7.81 20.48 58.28
N LEU A 761 -7.24 21.67 58.16
CA LEU A 761 -6.68 22.25 56.95
C LEU A 761 -5.27 22.75 57.20
N VAL A 762 -4.30 22.28 56.41
CA VAL A 762 -2.90 22.70 56.43
C VAL A 762 -2.55 23.39 55.12
N LEU A 763 -1.96 24.58 55.19
CA LEU A 763 -1.48 25.35 54.05
C LEU A 763 0.05 25.33 54.02
N THR A 764 0.65 24.93 52.89
CA THR A 764 2.10 24.99 52.66
C THR A 764 2.42 25.61 51.29
N THR A 765 3.70 25.83 50.98
CA THR A 765 4.11 26.46 49.71
C THR A 765 5.01 25.59 48.86
N TYR A 766 4.89 25.69 47.54
CA TYR A 766 5.72 24.96 46.57
C TYR A 766 7.23 25.10 46.81
N ALA A 767 7.68 26.27 47.29
CA ALA A 767 9.08 26.55 47.57
C ALA A 767 9.61 25.84 48.84
N LEU A 768 8.73 25.52 49.79
CA LEU A 768 9.04 24.87 51.05
C LEU A 768 8.84 23.35 50.99
N LEU A 769 7.95 22.87 50.14
CA LEU A 769 7.50 21.48 50.10
C LEU A 769 8.65 20.45 49.95
N TRP A 770 9.66 20.71 49.12
CA TRP A 770 10.83 19.82 49.00
C TRP A 770 11.82 19.93 50.17
N ARG A 771 11.80 21.04 50.93
CA ARG A 771 12.65 21.25 52.12
C ARG A 771 12.09 20.55 53.34
N ASP A 772 10.76 20.52 53.44
CA ASP A 772 10.03 19.97 54.58
C ASP A 772 9.41 18.59 54.26
N GLN A 773 9.70 18.04 53.07
CA GLN A 773 9.13 16.78 52.53
C GLN A 773 9.17 15.64 53.54
N LYS A 774 10.28 15.48 54.28
CA LYS A 774 10.43 14.38 55.24
C LYS A 774 9.31 14.39 56.28
N VAL A 775 9.06 15.55 56.91
CA VAL A 775 8.01 15.72 57.92
C VAL A 775 6.63 15.63 57.28
N LEU A 776 6.42 16.27 56.13
CA LEU A 776 5.13 16.23 55.45
C LEU A 776 4.73 14.82 54.99
N ALA A 777 5.69 13.94 54.70
CA ALA A 777 5.46 12.55 54.30
C ALA A 777 5.29 11.57 55.47
N GLU A 778 5.51 12.00 56.72
CA GLU A 778 5.22 11.21 57.92
C GLU A 778 3.70 11.19 58.25
N HIS A 779 2.91 12.08 57.61
CA HIS A 779 1.45 12.14 57.74
C HIS A 779 0.73 11.62 56.49
N ASP A 780 -0.41 10.95 56.69
CA ASP A 780 -1.41 10.68 55.65
C ASP A 780 -2.44 11.83 55.60
N TYR A 781 -2.84 12.25 54.40
CA TYR A 781 -3.85 13.30 54.19
C TYR A 781 -5.18 12.73 53.66
N HIS A 782 -6.31 13.38 53.99
CA HIS A 782 -7.59 13.05 53.36
C HIS A 782 -7.67 13.62 51.93
N LEU A 783 -7.27 14.88 51.80
CA LEU A 783 -7.23 15.64 50.55
C LEU A 783 -5.83 16.23 50.36
N LEU A 784 -5.30 16.12 49.14
CA LEU A 784 -4.12 16.87 48.70
C LEU A 784 -4.47 17.72 47.49
N ILE A 785 -4.49 19.04 47.70
CA ILE A 785 -4.95 20.03 46.73
C ILE A 785 -3.79 20.89 46.29
N LEU A 786 -3.61 21.06 44.97
CA LEU A 786 -2.62 21.95 44.39
C LEU A 786 -3.31 23.19 43.83
N ASP A 787 -3.11 24.36 44.44
CA ASP A 787 -3.63 25.63 43.92
C ASP A 787 -2.63 26.29 42.96
N GLU A 788 -3.13 26.90 41.90
CA GLU A 788 -2.35 27.30 40.73
C GLU A 788 -1.41 26.17 40.26
N ALA A 789 -1.98 24.97 39.98
CA ALA A 789 -1.26 23.74 39.70
C ALA A 789 -0.22 23.83 38.55
N GLN A 790 -0.30 24.85 37.69
CA GLN A 790 0.73 25.19 36.71
C GLN A 790 2.13 25.47 37.32
N TYR A 791 2.24 25.77 38.62
CA TYR A 791 3.53 25.81 39.33
C TYR A 791 4.27 24.45 39.29
N VAL A 792 3.55 23.34 39.07
CA VAL A 792 4.10 21.97 38.97
C VAL A 792 4.15 21.48 37.51
N LYS A 793 4.17 22.40 36.54
CA LYS A 793 4.18 22.09 35.10
C LYS A 793 5.35 21.24 34.58
N ASN A 794 6.43 21.13 35.36
CA ASN A 794 7.55 20.24 35.07
C ASN A 794 7.72 19.18 36.17
N ALA A 795 7.36 17.95 35.80
CA ALA A 795 7.54 16.73 36.56
C ALA A 795 8.95 16.45 37.14
N SER A 796 10.03 16.98 36.53
CA SER A 796 11.40 16.74 37.02
C SER A 796 11.84 17.68 38.14
N THR A 797 11.02 18.67 38.50
CA THR A 797 11.33 19.59 39.60
C THR A 797 11.29 18.88 40.96
N LYS A 798 12.14 19.31 41.91
CA LYS A 798 12.15 18.80 43.28
C LYS A 798 10.79 18.94 43.98
N ALA A 799 10.04 20.00 43.67
CA ALA A 799 8.68 20.19 44.19
C ALA A 799 7.71 19.14 43.63
N ALA A 800 7.71 18.88 42.32
CA ALA A 800 6.87 17.82 41.72
C ALA A 800 7.20 16.43 42.27
N GLN A 801 8.50 16.12 42.44
CA GLN A 801 8.95 14.86 43.03
C GLN A 801 8.51 14.72 44.50
N ALA A 802 8.63 15.78 45.29
CA ALA A 802 8.21 15.79 46.69
C ALA A 802 6.69 15.64 46.85
N ILE A 803 5.89 16.32 46.02
CA ILE A 803 4.42 16.20 46.02
C ILE A 803 3.97 14.76 45.71
N ARG A 804 4.58 14.08 44.73
CA ARG A 804 4.24 12.68 44.40
C ARG A 804 4.37 11.73 45.59
N GLY A 805 5.38 11.94 46.44
CA GLY A 805 5.68 11.11 47.61
C GLY A 805 4.72 11.29 48.78
N LEU A 806 3.82 12.28 48.76
CA LEU A 806 2.84 12.50 49.82
C LEU A 806 1.66 11.53 49.70
N ARG A 807 1.25 10.93 50.81
CA ARG A 807 0.14 9.99 50.89
C ARG A 807 -1.17 10.75 51.08
N ALA A 808 -2.09 10.63 50.13
CA ALA A 808 -3.40 11.28 50.20
C ALA A 808 -4.46 10.37 49.60
N ARG A 809 -5.65 10.31 50.22
CA ARG A 809 -6.77 9.51 49.70
C ARG A 809 -7.34 10.09 48.40
N HIS A 810 -7.58 11.40 48.37
CA HIS A 810 -8.09 12.10 47.18
C HIS A 810 -7.15 13.24 46.78
N ARG A 811 -7.06 13.51 45.47
CA ARG A 811 -6.18 14.53 44.88
C ARG A 811 -6.95 15.47 43.97
N LEU A 812 -6.64 16.76 44.05
CA LEU A 812 -7.33 17.80 43.27
C LEU A 812 -6.33 18.85 42.79
N CYS A 813 -6.41 19.23 41.52
CA CYS A 813 -5.69 20.38 40.97
C CYS A 813 -6.67 21.54 40.77
N LEU A 814 -6.31 22.73 41.25
CA LEU A 814 -7.00 23.98 40.95
C LEU A 814 -6.10 24.79 40.01
N THR A 815 -6.65 25.29 38.92
CA THR A 815 -5.91 26.16 37.98
C THR A 815 -6.87 27.04 37.19
N GLY A 816 -6.43 28.24 36.79
CA GLY A 816 -7.15 29.03 35.79
C GLY A 816 -6.82 28.62 34.35
N THR A 817 -5.69 27.97 34.14
CA THR A 817 -5.13 27.67 32.81
C THR A 817 -4.43 26.31 32.87
N PRO A 818 -5.16 25.20 32.65
CA PRO A 818 -4.63 23.84 32.79
C PRO A 818 -3.52 23.50 31.78
N LEU A 819 -3.39 24.30 30.72
CA LEU A 819 -2.37 24.19 29.68
C LEU A 819 -1.88 25.61 29.36
N GLU A 820 -0.60 25.89 29.61
CA GLU A 820 0.03 27.19 29.30
C GLU A 820 0.88 27.12 28.03
N ASN A 821 1.75 26.10 27.92
CA ASN A 821 2.82 26.06 26.91
C ASN A 821 2.87 24.78 26.09
N HIS A 822 2.62 23.61 26.70
CA HIS A 822 2.71 22.31 26.01
C HIS A 822 2.00 21.16 26.76
N LEU A 823 1.56 20.13 26.06
CA LEU A 823 0.85 18.95 26.61
C LEU A 823 1.64 18.19 27.69
N GLY A 824 2.95 18.39 27.79
CA GLY A 824 3.75 17.86 28.90
C GLY A 824 3.37 18.43 30.29
N GLU A 825 2.71 19.59 30.35
CA GLU A 825 2.21 20.20 31.59
C GLU A 825 0.95 19.47 32.06
N LEU A 826 0.04 19.21 31.13
CA LEU A 826 -1.14 18.36 31.32
C LEU A 826 -0.74 16.95 31.81
N TRP A 827 0.26 16.33 31.18
CA TRP A 827 0.81 15.06 31.68
C TRP A 827 1.35 15.17 33.11
N SER A 828 2.04 16.25 33.45
CA SER A 828 2.58 16.45 34.81
C SER A 828 1.46 16.60 35.87
N GLN A 829 0.33 17.22 35.52
CA GLN A 829 -0.85 17.28 36.39
C GLN A 829 -1.54 15.92 36.52
N PHE A 830 -1.78 15.22 35.41
CA PHE A 830 -2.44 13.92 35.42
C PHE A 830 -1.61 12.81 36.07
N ASP A 831 -0.28 12.85 35.94
CA ASP A 831 0.63 11.93 36.65
C ASP A 831 0.68 12.19 38.17
N PHE A 832 0.36 13.42 38.62
CA PHE A 832 0.12 13.69 40.03
C PHE A 832 -1.26 13.17 40.50
N LEU A 833 -2.32 13.40 39.72
CA LEU A 833 -3.69 13.03 40.09
C LEU A 833 -3.93 11.51 40.02
N LEU A 834 -3.54 10.89 38.91
CA LEU A 834 -3.76 9.50 38.54
C LEU A 834 -2.46 8.90 37.96
N PRO A 835 -1.47 8.55 38.81
CA PRO A 835 -0.18 8.02 38.36
C PRO A 835 -0.35 6.86 37.38
N GLY A 836 0.34 6.93 36.24
CA GLY A 836 0.27 5.91 35.18
C GLY A 836 -0.93 6.01 34.21
N PHE A 837 -1.96 6.81 34.49
CA PHE A 837 -3.16 6.94 33.62
C PHE A 837 -2.85 7.35 32.17
N LEU A 838 -1.81 8.14 31.96
CA LEU A 838 -1.34 8.59 30.64
C LEU A 838 -0.05 7.89 30.18
N GLY A 839 0.37 6.82 30.87
CA GLY A 839 1.66 6.15 30.66
C GLY A 839 2.86 6.97 31.13
N SER A 840 4.08 6.48 30.83
CA SER A 840 5.31 7.19 31.22
C SER A 840 5.49 8.50 30.43
N GLN A 841 6.32 9.42 30.93
CA GLN A 841 6.61 10.68 30.24
C GLN A 841 7.16 10.46 28.82
N LYS A 842 7.94 9.39 28.60
CA LYS A 842 8.52 9.04 27.30
C LYS A 842 7.42 8.58 26.34
N ASP A 843 6.55 7.68 26.81
CA ASP A 843 5.45 7.14 26.01
C ASP A 843 4.44 8.24 25.68
N PHE A 844 4.06 9.06 26.67
CA PHE A 844 3.20 10.21 26.45
C PHE A 844 3.80 11.19 25.42
N THR A 845 5.11 11.43 25.49
CA THR A 845 5.80 12.30 24.54
C THR A 845 5.78 11.74 23.12
N LYS A 846 5.96 10.42 22.96
CA LYS A 846 5.93 9.73 21.66
C LYS A 846 4.50 9.62 21.09
N ARG A 847 3.52 9.29 21.92
CA ARG A 847 2.16 8.87 21.55
C ARG A 847 1.17 10.03 21.43
N TRP A 848 1.30 11.05 22.26
CA TRP A 848 0.37 12.19 22.29
C TRP A 848 1.09 13.50 21.94
N ARG A 849 2.14 13.86 22.68
CA ARG A 849 2.78 15.19 22.57
C ARG A 849 3.34 15.47 21.18
N ASN A 850 4.30 14.65 20.71
CA ASN A 850 4.94 14.88 19.41
C ASN A 850 3.91 14.86 18.25
N PRO A 851 2.98 13.88 18.15
CA PRO A 851 1.97 13.92 17.08
C PRO A 851 1.07 15.16 17.10
N ILE A 852 0.56 15.57 18.28
CA ILE A 852 -0.36 16.71 18.36
C ILE A 852 0.39 18.04 18.16
N GLU A 853 1.53 18.25 18.83
CA GLU A 853 2.29 19.51 18.79
C GLU A 853 3.16 19.67 17.54
N LYS A 854 3.75 18.58 17.01
CA LYS A 854 4.71 18.67 15.90
C LYS A 854 4.14 18.27 14.55
N ASN A 855 3.09 17.46 14.52
CA ASN A 855 2.50 16.94 13.29
C ASN A 855 1.04 17.39 13.08
N GLY A 856 0.43 18.10 14.04
CA GLY A 856 -0.94 18.60 13.94
C GLY A 856 -2.03 17.52 13.98
N ASP A 857 -1.76 16.35 14.57
CA ASP A 857 -2.69 15.21 14.57
C ASP A 857 -3.97 15.50 15.39
N GLY A 858 -5.01 15.94 14.68
CA GLY A 858 -6.32 16.27 15.25
C GLY A 858 -7.07 15.05 15.81
N VAL A 859 -6.84 13.85 15.27
CA VAL A 859 -7.47 12.62 15.76
C VAL A 859 -6.91 12.26 17.14
N ARG A 860 -5.58 12.28 17.31
CA ARG A 860 -4.94 12.09 18.62
C ARG A 860 -5.31 13.20 19.61
N ARG A 861 -5.52 14.43 19.14
CA ARG A 861 -6.02 15.54 19.98
C ARG A 861 -7.42 15.23 20.54
N ALA A 862 -8.38 14.89 19.68
CA ALA A 862 -9.75 14.55 20.09
C ALA A 862 -9.80 13.33 21.02
N LEU A 863 -8.97 12.31 20.77
CA LEU A 863 -8.85 11.13 21.63
C LEU A 863 -8.30 11.48 23.02
N LEU A 864 -7.28 12.33 23.10
CA LEU A 864 -6.74 12.81 24.38
C LEU A 864 -7.77 13.65 25.15
N ALA A 865 -8.45 14.58 24.47
CA ALA A 865 -9.50 15.42 25.05
C ALA A 865 -10.63 14.57 25.65
N ARG A 866 -11.12 13.57 24.89
CA ARG A 866 -12.16 12.64 25.37
C ARG A 866 -11.69 11.80 26.56
N ARG A 867 -10.40 11.43 26.62
CA ARG A 867 -9.80 10.69 27.74
C ARG A 867 -9.72 11.51 29.04
N ILE A 868 -9.39 12.80 28.96
CA ILE A 868 -9.24 13.67 30.15
C ILE A 868 -10.56 14.26 30.64
N ARG A 869 -11.58 14.40 29.77
CA ARG A 869 -12.86 15.08 30.04
C ARG A 869 -13.59 14.64 31.34
N PRO A 870 -13.67 13.35 31.72
CA PRO A 870 -14.34 12.97 32.97
C PRO A 870 -13.66 13.53 34.23
N PHE A 871 -12.35 13.78 34.15
CA PHE A 871 -11.49 14.19 35.26
C PHE A 871 -11.17 15.70 35.23
N MET A 872 -11.77 16.47 34.33
CA MET A 872 -11.53 17.92 34.22
C MET A 872 -12.84 18.68 34.06
N LEU A 873 -13.13 19.57 35.02
CA LEU A 873 -14.21 20.54 34.93
C LEU A 873 -13.64 21.91 34.57
N ARG A 874 -13.87 22.38 33.34
CA ARG A 874 -13.53 23.72 32.86
C ARG A 874 -14.82 24.46 32.49
N ARG A 875 -14.94 25.72 32.93
CA ARG A 875 -16.06 26.63 32.65
C ARG A 875 -15.52 28.03 32.48
N ARG A 876 -16.02 28.74 31.47
CA ARG A 876 -15.60 30.11 31.14
C ARG A 876 -16.49 31.16 31.82
N LYS A 877 -15.98 32.38 32.03
CA LYS A 877 -16.76 33.47 32.66
C LYS A 877 -18.02 33.86 31.89
N ASP A 878 -17.90 33.98 30.58
CA ASP A 878 -18.96 34.34 29.65
C ASP A 878 -20.07 33.26 29.58
N GLU A 879 -19.70 31.99 29.74
CA GLU A 879 -20.65 30.88 29.82
C GLU A 879 -21.52 30.94 31.11
N VAL A 880 -20.89 31.08 32.28
CA VAL A 880 -21.54 30.80 33.58
C VAL A 880 -21.81 32.01 34.47
N ALA A 881 -21.17 33.15 34.25
CA ALA A 881 -21.23 34.33 35.11
C ALA A 881 -21.78 35.56 34.37
N LYS A 882 -22.97 35.40 33.78
CA LYS A 882 -23.71 36.45 33.04
C LYS A 882 -24.06 37.71 33.85
N GLU A 883 -23.90 37.64 35.18
CA GLU A 883 -24.01 38.78 36.11
C GLU A 883 -22.78 39.69 36.13
N LEU A 884 -21.63 39.25 35.60
CA LEU A 884 -20.43 40.08 35.54
C LEU A 884 -20.61 41.19 34.51
N PRO A 885 -20.24 42.45 34.85
CA PRO A 885 -20.21 43.53 33.87
C PRO A 885 -19.31 43.20 32.67
N ALA A 886 -19.61 43.82 31.52
CA ALA A 886 -18.84 43.62 30.30
C ALA A 886 -17.35 43.96 30.50
N LYS A 887 -16.47 43.19 29.86
CA LYS A 887 -15.04 43.46 29.77
C LYS A 887 -14.70 43.86 28.34
N THR A 888 -14.17 45.06 28.15
CA THR A 888 -13.77 45.58 26.83
C THR A 888 -12.25 45.64 26.77
N THR A 889 -11.64 44.82 25.90
CA THR A 889 -10.21 44.90 25.61
C THR A 889 -9.97 45.84 24.43
N ILE A 890 -9.07 46.80 24.61
CA ILE A 890 -8.70 47.82 23.63
C ILE A 890 -7.20 47.70 23.38
N VAL A 891 -6.81 47.44 22.14
CA VAL A 891 -5.40 47.46 21.73
C VAL A 891 -5.08 48.87 21.24
N CYS A 892 -4.26 49.59 22.01
CA CYS A 892 -3.74 50.90 21.64
C CYS A 892 -2.43 50.70 20.89
N SER A 893 -2.50 50.77 19.56
CA SER A 893 -1.31 50.81 18.71
C SER A 893 -0.62 52.16 18.88
N VAL A 894 0.70 52.16 19.03
CA VAL A 894 1.52 53.35 19.28
C VAL A 894 2.66 53.38 18.27
N ASP A 895 2.67 54.35 17.38
CA ASP A 895 3.76 54.51 16.42
C ASP A 895 5.05 54.99 17.12
N LEU A 896 6.16 54.35 16.80
CA LEU A 896 7.48 54.81 17.23
C LEU A 896 7.99 55.84 16.22
N GLU A 897 8.19 57.08 16.67
CA GLU A 897 8.64 58.19 15.83
C GLU A 897 10.05 58.69 16.17
N GLY A 898 10.65 59.38 15.20
CA GLY A 898 11.93 60.08 15.33
C GLY A 898 13.02 59.26 16.00
N ALA A 899 13.69 59.86 16.99
CA ALA A 899 14.86 59.27 17.64
C ALA A 899 14.59 57.89 18.30
N GLN A 900 13.39 57.63 18.80
CA GLN A 900 13.06 56.32 19.40
C GLN A 900 13.00 55.22 18.33
N ARG A 901 12.46 55.54 17.14
CA ARG A 901 12.45 54.64 15.96
C ARG A 901 13.86 54.36 15.46
N ASP A 902 14.69 55.40 15.33
CA ASP A 902 16.09 55.27 14.89
C ASP A 902 16.89 54.36 15.84
N LEU A 903 16.67 54.51 17.15
CA LEU A 903 17.27 53.64 18.17
C LEU A 903 16.76 52.20 18.05
N TYR A 904 15.47 51.99 17.82
CA TYR A 904 14.89 50.66 17.64
C TYR A 904 15.52 49.93 16.45
N GLU A 905 15.57 50.57 15.27
CA GLU A 905 16.15 49.97 14.05
C GLU A 905 17.66 49.72 14.18
N THR A 906 18.38 50.62 14.86
CA THR A 906 19.80 50.43 15.19
C THR A 906 20.01 49.20 16.07
N VAL A 907 19.20 49.05 17.14
CA VAL A 907 19.28 47.89 18.04
C VAL A 907 18.83 46.62 17.32
N ARG A 908 17.78 46.66 16.49
CA ARG A 908 17.26 45.52 15.72
C ARG A 908 18.32 44.97 14.78
N THR A 909 18.94 45.83 13.98
CA THR A 909 19.99 45.43 13.02
C THR A 909 21.18 44.80 13.74
N ALA A 910 21.73 45.46 14.76
CA ALA A 910 22.87 44.95 15.53
C ALA A 910 22.56 43.63 16.27
N MET A 911 21.33 43.45 16.75
CA MET A 911 20.91 42.20 17.38
C MET A 911 20.63 41.08 16.36
N GLN A 912 20.08 41.38 15.19
CA GLN A 912 19.85 40.43 14.11
C GLN A 912 21.17 39.84 13.59
N GLU A 913 22.19 40.68 13.39
CA GLU A 913 23.55 40.24 13.03
C GLU A 913 24.15 39.31 14.11
N LYS A 914 24.06 39.72 15.38
CA LYS A 914 24.55 38.92 16.53
C LYS A 914 23.83 37.57 16.64
N VAL A 915 22.52 37.53 16.41
CA VAL A 915 21.71 36.30 16.41
C VAL A 915 22.11 35.41 15.24
N ARG A 916 22.16 35.93 14.01
CA ARG A 916 22.56 35.15 12.82
C ARG A 916 23.97 34.57 12.96
N ALA A 917 24.94 35.36 13.44
CA ALA A 917 26.30 34.87 13.72
C ALA A 917 26.31 33.72 14.74
N ALA A 918 25.52 33.83 15.83
CA ALA A 918 25.43 32.79 16.84
C ALA A 918 24.71 31.53 16.34
N VAL A 919 23.63 31.67 15.55
CA VAL A 919 22.90 30.53 14.96
C VAL A 919 23.80 29.77 13.97
N SER A 920 24.52 30.47 13.09
CA SER A 920 25.48 29.86 12.17
C SER A 920 26.64 29.15 12.87
N ALA A 921 27.12 29.67 14.01
CA ALA A 921 28.27 29.11 14.73
C ALA A 921 27.94 27.87 15.59
N GLN A 922 26.74 27.81 16.18
CA GLN A 922 26.41 26.78 17.20
C GLN A 922 25.06 26.06 17.00
N GLY A 923 24.28 26.48 16.00
CA GLY A 923 22.92 26.01 15.75
C GLY A 923 21.89 26.66 16.69
N LEU A 924 20.67 26.85 16.18
CA LEU A 924 19.59 27.56 16.90
C LEU A 924 19.35 27.04 18.33
N ALA A 925 19.36 25.72 18.51
CA ALA A 925 19.13 25.07 19.80
C ALA A 925 20.17 25.40 20.90
N ARG A 926 21.36 25.91 20.53
CA ARG A 926 22.39 26.36 21.49
C ARG A 926 22.42 27.89 21.64
N SER A 927 21.89 28.62 20.67
CA SER A 927 21.93 30.09 20.61
C SER A 927 20.72 30.80 21.24
N HIS A 928 19.76 30.05 21.81
CA HIS A 928 18.55 30.59 22.46
C HIS A 928 18.80 31.74 23.47
N ILE A 929 19.88 31.71 24.25
CA ILE A 929 20.18 32.76 25.24
C ILE A 929 20.46 34.11 24.54
N ILE A 930 21.13 34.08 23.39
CA ILE A 930 21.46 35.28 22.61
C ILE A 930 20.21 35.85 21.93
N VAL A 931 19.31 34.97 21.45
CA VAL A 931 17.99 35.36 20.93
C VAL A 931 17.15 36.04 22.03
N LEU A 932 17.13 35.49 23.25
CA LEU A 932 16.39 36.09 24.36
C LEU A 932 16.98 37.44 24.83
N ASP A 933 18.30 37.62 24.81
CA ASP A 933 18.97 38.91 25.07
C ASP A 933 18.62 39.97 24.01
N ALA A 934 18.59 39.57 22.72
CA ALA A 934 18.18 40.42 21.61
C ALA A 934 16.72 40.89 21.74
N LEU A 935 15.79 39.94 21.94
CA LEU A 935 14.36 40.21 22.10
C LEU A 935 14.07 41.07 23.34
N LEU A 936 14.81 40.86 24.44
CA LEU A 936 14.69 41.66 25.66
C LEU A 936 15.03 43.13 25.40
N LYS A 937 16.12 43.41 24.67
CA LYS A 937 16.55 44.77 24.34
C LYS A 937 15.57 45.50 23.44
N LEU A 938 15.04 44.84 22.42
CA LEU A 938 14.03 45.44 21.54
C LEU A 938 12.77 45.86 22.32
N ARG A 939 12.28 44.98 23.20
CA ARG A 939 11.13 45.29 24.07
C ARG A 939 11.42 46.42 25.05
N GLN A 940 12.66 46.56 25.52
CA GLN A 940 13.07 47.71 26.33
C GLN A 940 13.00 49.03 25.53
N VAL A 941 13.48 49.07 24.27
CA VAL A 941 13.35 50.28 23.42
C VAL A 941 11.87 50.66 23.22
N CYS A 942 10.99 49.69 22.97
CA CYS A 942 9.55 49.93 22.81
C CYS A 942 8.89 50.54 24.05
N CYS A 943 9.33 50.13 25.25
CA CYS A 943 8.80 50.64 26.52
C CYS A 943 9.28 52.06 26.84
N ASP A 944 10.60 52.27 26.83
CA ASP A 944 11.26 53.56 27.02
C ASP A 944 12.77 53.46 26.69
N PRO A 945 13.35 54.37 25.88
CA PRO A 945 14.78 54.38 25.55
C PRO A 945 15.72 54.25 26.77
N ARG A 946 15.35 54.85 27.91
CA ARG A 946 16.14 54.89 29.15
C ARG A 946 16.33 53.52 29.81
N LEU A 947 15.52 52.53 29.46
CA LEU A 947 15.68 51.14 29.92
C LEU A 947 16.88 50.44 29.26
N VAL A 948 17.30 50.92 28.09
CA VAL A 948 18.40 50.36 27.32
C VAL A 948 19.71 50.98 27.82
N ARG A 949 20.33 50.35 28.82
CA ARG A 949 21.74 50.63 29.15
C ARG A 949 22.60 50.27 27.94
N MET A 950 23.03 51.28 27.19
CA MET A 950 24.03 51.11 26.13
C MET A 950 25.23 50.34 26.67
N LEU A 951 25.73 49.40 25.85
CA LEU A 951 26.71 48.37 26.20
C LEU A 951 27.91 48.94 26.97
N ARG A 952 27.84 48.90 28.31
CA ARG A 952 28.98 49.20 29.18
C ARG A 952 29.99 48.06 29.03
N THR A 953 31.18 48.43 28.59
CA THR A 953 32.35 47.55 28.45
C THR A 953 32.63 46.75 29.72
N GLY A 954 32.76 45.43 29.60
CA GLY A 954 33.21 44.56 30.69
C GLY A 954 32.83 43.09 30.47
N GLY A 955 33.74 42.30 29.90
CA GLY A 955 33.49 40.88 29.64
C GLY A 955 34.43 40.23 28.63
N GLU A 956 35.73 40.55 28.68
CA GLU A 956 36.74 39.78 27.94
C GLU A 956 36.90 38.41 28.61
N ALA A 957 36.66 37.34 27.85
CA ALA A 957 37.21 36.02 28.12
C ALA A 957 37.42 35.27 26.81
N GLU A 958 38.68 34.92 26.57
CA GLU A 958 39.18 33.90 25.63
C GLU A 958 39.35 34.22 24.13
N GLN A 959 40.62 34.52 23.81
CA GLN A 959 41.43 33.93 22.73
C GLN A 959 41.22 34.40 21.28
N SER A 960 42.01 35.41 20.88
CA SER A 960 42.97 35.32 19.75
C SER A 960 43.96 36.50 19.77
N PRO A 961 45.25 36.33 19.41
CA PRO A 961 46.23 37.41 19.43
C PRO A 961 46.34 38.13 18.08
N GLU A 962 46.50 39.46 18.08
CA GLU A 962 47.75 40.14 17.64
C GLU A 962 47.62 41.67 17.56
N LYS A 963 48.56 42.34 18.27
CA LYS A 963 49.29 43.59 17.95
C LYS A 963 48.58 44.86 17.42
N SER A 964 48.83 45.92 18.19
CA SER A 964 49.19 47.32 17.80
C SER A 964 48.17 48.46 18.04
N ASP A 965 48.72 49.59 18.50
CA ASP A 965 48.12 50.93 18.70
C ASP A 965 47.02 51.17 19.75
N GLU A 966 47.22 50.63 20.97
CA GLU A 966 46.55 51.16 22.18
C GLU A 966 47.32 52.31 22.85
N ARG A 967 47.08 53.56 22.41
CA ARG A 967 47.26 54.73 23.28
C ARG A 967 46.36 55.95 22.99
N ARG A 968 45.31 55.81 22.17
CA ARG A 968 44.23 56.81 22.05
C ARG A 968 43.09 56.57 23.06
N THR A 969 43.39 56.97 24.29
CA THR A 969 42.47 57.53 25.30
C THR A 969 41.18 56.76 25.67
N LYS A 970 41.24 56.03 26.80
CA LYS A 970 40.08 55.65 27.63
C LYS A 970 39.11 56.82 27.92
N ALA A 971 39.63 58.04 28.03
CA ALA A 971 38.84 59.26 28.23
C ALA A 971 37.80 59.50 27.12
N GLN A 972 38.16 59.34 25.84
CA GLN A 972 37.22 59.52 24.73
C GLN A 972 36.10 58.45 24.71
N ARG A 973 36.38 57.23 25.20
CA ARG A 973 35.33 56.19 25.36
C ARG A 973 34.37 56.54 26.51
N ALA A 974 34.88 57.11 27.61
CA ALA A 974 34.05 57.58 28.73
C ALA A 974 33.17 58.78 28.32
N ASP A 975 33.75 59.83 27.71
CA ASP A 975 33.00 60.99 27.21
C ASP A 975 31.92 60.61 26.19
N LYS A 976 32.22 59.66 25.30
CA LYS A 976 31.24 59.19 24.30
C LYS A 976 30.12 58.38 24.95
N ALA A 977 30.41 57.60 25.99
CA ALA A 977 29.40 56.87 26.76
C ALA A 977 28.50 57.81 27.59
N ASP A 978 29.06 58.81 28.28
CA ASP A 978 28.27 59.78 29.05
C ASP A 978 27.45 60.70 28.16
N LYS A 979 27.94 61.06 26.95
CA LYS A 979 27.13 61.76 25.95
C LYS A 979 25.98 60.91 25.41
N ALA A 980 26.21 59.61 25.18
CA ALA A 980 25.16 58.69 24.73
C ALA A 980 24.10 58.44 25.83
N ASP A 981 24.52 58.29 27.09
CA ASP A 981 23.62 58.12 28.23
C ASP A 981 22.78 59.40 28.48
N LYS A 982 23.38 60.60 28.32
CA LYS A 982 22.64 61.87 28.33
C LYS A 982 21.67 62.02 27.16
N ALA A 983 22.06 61.62 25.95
CA ALA A 983 21.17 61.65 24.79
C ALA A 983 19.97 60.72 25.00
N THR A 984 20.21 59.49 25.48
CA THR A 984 19.16 58.50 25.76
C THR A 984 18.19 58.98 26.84
N ARG A 985 18.65 59.73 27.85
CA ARG A 985 17.80 60.37 28.87
C ARG A 985 16.97 61.56 28.37
N ALA A 986 17.36 62.18 27.25
CA ALA A 986 16.63 63.29 26.64
C ALA A 986 15.65 62.84 25.55
N MET A 987 15.61 61.54 25.21
CA MET A 987 14.66 60.97 24.27
C MET A 987 13.30 60.77 24.94
N ARG A 988 12.23 61.20 24.27
CA ARG A 988 10.85 60.91 24.68
C ARG A 988 10.50 59.44 24.40
N SER A 989 9.51 58.92 25.13
CA SER A 989 8.94 57.60 24.88
C SER A 989 7.48 57.75 24.44
N ALA A 990 7.16 57.31 23.22
CA ALA A 990 5.82 57.46 22.64
C ALA A 990 4.72 56.81 23.51
N LYS A 991 5.02 55.66 24.14
CA LYS A 991 4.11 55.00 25.09
C LYS A 991 3.91 55.77 26.39
N LEU A 992 4.95 56.44 26.89
CA LEU A 992 4.86 57.23 28.11
C LEU A 992 4.09 58.52 27.86
N ASP A 993 4.34 59.18 26.73
CA ASP A 993 3.58 60.35 26.29
C ASP A 993 2.08 60.01 26.11
N LEU A 994 1.74 58.85 25.50
CA LEU A 994 0.36 58.37 25.41
C LEU A 994 -0.25 58.02 26.78
N LEU A 995 0.50 57.37 27.67
CA LEU A 995 0.02 57.06 29.01
C LEU A 995 -0.33 58.35 29.79
N LEU A 996 0.51 59.37 29.68
CA LEU A 996 0.33 60.65 30.36
C LEU A 996 -0.78 61.51 29.75
N SER A 997 -1.15 61.33 28.47
CA SER A 997 -2.35 61.95 27.92
C SER A 997 -3.63 61.22 28.33
N MET A 998 -3.62 59.89 28.41
CA MET A 998 -4.79 59.08 28.80
C MET A 998 -5.12 59.16 30.29
N LEU A 999 -4.13 59.20 31.19
CA LEU A 999 -4.37 59.10 32.63
C LEU A 999 -5.22 60.24 33.22
N PRO A 1000 -5.01 61.53 32.88
CA PRO A 1000 -5.83 62.63 33.38
C PRO A 1000 -7.32 62.45 33.04
N GLU A 1001 -7.65 62.12 31.79
CA GLU A 1001 -9.04 61.92 31.34
C GLU A 1001 -9.72 60.78 32.12
N LEU A 1002 -9.02 59.65 32.30
CA LEU A 1002 -9.54 58.52 33.06
C LEU A 1002 -9.77 58.89 34.55
N ILE A 1003 -8.88 59.69 35.14
CA ILE A 1003 -8.98 60.10 36.55
C ILE A 1003 -10.10 61.14 36.75
N ASP A 1004 -10.28 62.08 35.82
CA ASP A 1004 -11.37 63.07 35.83
C ASP A 1004 -12.74 62.40 35.63
N GLU A 1005 -12.82 61.30 34.86
CA GLU A 1005 -13.99 60.40 34.80
C GLU A 1005 -14.24 59.62 36.11
N GLY A 1006 -13.37 59.74 37.13
CA GLY A 1006 -13.49 59.06 38.41
C GLY A 1006 -13.16 57.56 38.37
N ARG A 1007 -12.44 57.12 37.34
CA ARG A 1007 -12.00 55.72 37.17
C ARG A 1007 -10.87 55.38 38.12
N ARG A 1008 -10.68 54.07 38.33
CA ARG A 1008 -9.56 53.55 39.13
C ARG A 1008 -8.74 52.57 38.30
N VAL A 1009 -7.45 52.86 38.20
CA VAL A 1009 -6.56 52.28 37.20
C VAL A 1009 -5.56 51.33 37.87
N LEU A 1010 -5.47 50.09 37.37
CA LEU A 1010 -4.32 49.21 37.60
C LEU A 1010 -3.36 49.32 36.42
N LEU A 1011 -2.11 49.65 36.66
CA LEU A 1011 -1.08 49.66 35.63
C LEU A 1011 -0.08 48.53 35.85
N PHE A 1012 0.04 47.66 34.86
CA PHE A 1012 0.96 46.53 34.86
C PHE A 1012 2.13 46.75 33.89
N SER A 1013 3.34 46.46 34.37
CA SER A 1013 4.55 46.34 33.55
C SER A 1013 5.39 45.16 34.03
N GLN A 1014 6.06 44.47 33.12
CA GLN A 1014 7.04 43.43 33.47
C GLN A 1014 8.38 44.02 33.95
N PHE A 1015 8.65 45.29 33.62
CA PHE A 1015 9.91 45.96 33.90
C PHE A 1015 9.78 46.85 35.14
N THR A 1016 10.40 46.46 36.26
CA THR A 1016 10.43 47.31 37.47
C THR A 1016 11.12 48.65 37.23
N GLY A 1017 12.06 48.71 36.29
CA GLY A 1017 12.64 49.98 35.82
C GLY A 1017 11.63 50.88 35.12
N MET A 1018 10.68 50.33 34.34
CA MET A 1018 9.62 51.12 33.70
C MET A 1018 8.65 51.67 34.74
N LEU A 1019 8.28 50.87 35.74
CA LEU A 1019 7.45 51.35 36.86
C LEU A 1019 8.12 52.49 37.64
N ALA A 1020 9.45 52.52 37.73
CA ALA A 1020 10.17 53.63 38.35
C ALA A 1020 10.14 54.89 37.47
N LEU A 1021 10.26 54.77 36.15
CA LEU A 1021 10.14 55.90 35.21
C LEU A 1021 8.70 56.45 35.14
N ILE A 1022 7.70 55.56 35.23
CA ILE A 1022 6.28 55.95 35.33
C ILE A 1022 6.03 56.66 36.67
N ALA A 1023 6.56 56.14 37.79
CA ALA A 1023 6.45 56.80 39.09
C ALA A 1023 7.04 58.23 39.08
N GLU A 1024 8.26 58.41 38.54
CA GLU A 1024 8.89 59.72 38.36
C GLU A 1024 8.01 60.69 37.55
N ALA A 1025 7.44 60.23 36.42
CA ALA A 1025 6.54 61.04 35.60
C ALA A 1025 5.18 61.36 36.27
N LEU A 1026 4.67 60.47 37.13
CA LEU A 1026 3.45 60.70 37.92
C LEU A 1026 3.68 61.69 39.06
N ASP A 1027 4.86 61.66 39.69
CA ASP A 1027 5.27 62.64 40.69
C ASP A 1027 5.39 64.03 40.05
N GLU A 1028 5.98 64.14 38.84
CA GLU A 1028 6.02 65.39 38.06
C GLU A 1028 4.62 65.89 37.65
N ALA A 1029 3.70 64.98 37.31
CA ALA A 1029 2.30 65.28 36.99
C ALA A 1029 1.40 65.47 38.23
N ALA A 1030 1.95 65.33 39.44
CA ALA A 1030 1.23 65.38 40.73
C ALA A 1030 0.04 64.38 40.85
N ILE A 1031 0.11 63.22 40.19
CA ILE A 1031 -0.93 62.18 40.21
C ILE A 1031 -0.67 61.20 41.37
N PRO A 1032 -1.58 61.04 42.36
CA PRO A 1032 -1.37 60.12 43.46
C PRO A 1032 -1.42 58.64 43.03
N TYR A 1033 -0.45 57.85 43.48
CA TYR A 1033 -0.38 56.41 43.20
C TYR A 1033 0.09 55.58 44.40
N VAL A 1034 -0.04 54.26 44.29
CA VAL A 1034 0.65 53.26 45.12
C VAL A 1034 1.41 52.27 44.25
N LEU A 1035 2.50 51.69 44.77
CA LEU A 1035 3.40 50.79 44.04
C LEU A 1035 3.54 49.44 44.75
N LEU A 1036 3.43 48.34 44.00
CA LEU A 1036 3.69 46.98 44.46
C LEU A 1036 4.67 46.25 43.54
N THR A 1037 5.85 45.90 44.06
CA THR A 1037 6.89 45.14 43.35
C THR A 1037 7.26 43.85 44.09
N GLY A 1038 8.28 43.13 43.60
CA GLY A 1038 8.79 41.94 44.28
C GLY A 1038 9.36 42.25 45.66
N ASP A 1039 10.00 43.42 45.79
CA ASP A 1039 10.76 43.87 46.96
C ASP A 1039 9.87 44.55 48.03
N THR A 1040 8.58 44.75 47.75
CA THR A 1040 7.62 45.31 48.70
C THR A 1040 7.36 44.33 49.86
N THR A 1041 7.86 44.69 51.05
CA THR A 1041 7.69 43.93 52.31
C THR A 1041 6.26 44.01 52.85
N ASP A 1042 5.72 45.22 53.04
CA ASP A 1042 4.32 45.42 53.41
C ASP A 1042 3.45 45.55 52.16
N ARG A 1043 2.72 44.46 51.86
CA ARG A 1043 1.82 44.37 50.71
C ARG A 1043 0.36 44.67 51.06
N VAL A 1044 0.04 44.81 52.36
CA VAL A 1044 -1.34 44.97 52.82
C VAL A 1044 -1.74 46.44 52.72
N THR A 1045 -0.90 47.34 53.22
CA THR A 1045 -1.20 48.78 53.23
C THR A 1045 -1.44 49.36 51.82
N PRO A 1046 -0.61 49.12 50.78
CA PRO A 1046 -0.87 49.63 49.44
C PRO A 1046 -2.21 49.16 48.85
N VAL A 1047 -2.58 47.89 49.07
CA VAL A 1047 -3.83 47.30 48.58
C VAL A 1047 -5.04 47.91 49.29
N GLN A 1048 -4.96 48.14 50.60
CA GLN A 1048 -6.03 48.77 51.37
C GLN A 1048 -6.29 50.21 50.92
N ARG A 1049 -5.24 51.03 50.79
CA ARG A 1049 -5.36 52.44 50.36
C ARG A 1049 -6.04 52.58 48.99
N PHE A 1050 -5.66 51.74 48.01
CA PHE A 1050 -6.30 51.71 46.69
C PHE A 1050 -7.76 51.23 46.74
N GLN A 1051 -8.05 50.15 47.46
CA GLN A 1051 -9.42 49.63 47.59
C GLN A 1051 -10.35 50.64 48.30
N GLN A 1052 -9.85 51.34 49.32
CA GLN A 1052 -10.60 52.40 50.02
C GLN A 1052 -10.78 53.66 49.15
N GLY A 1053 -9.89 53.91 48.20
CA GLY A 1053 -10.00 55.02 47.25
C GLY A 1053 -9.21 56.26 47.61
N GLU A 1054 -8.17 56.12 48.44
CA GLU A 1054 -7.24 57.22 48.74
C GLU A 1054 -6.41 57.65 47.52
N VAL A 1055 -6.28 56.78 46.53
CA VAL A 1055 -5.45 56.98 45.33
C VAL A 1055 -6.16 56.39 44.09
N PRO A 1056 -6.12 57.08 42.93
CA PRO A 1056 -6.75 56.60 41.70
C PRO A 1056 -5.96 55.52 40.96
N LEU A 1057 -4.64 55.42 41.18
CA LEU A 1057 -3.72 54.60 40.38
C LEU A 1057 -2.91 53.60 41.24
N PHE A 1058 -2.83 52.35 40.77
CA PHE A 1058 -1.99 51.30 41.36
C PHE A 1058 -0.99 50.77 40.34
N LEU A 1059 0.30 51.08 40.55
CA LEU A 1059 1.42 50.52 39.80
C LEU A 1059 1.78 49.13 40.34
N ILE A 1060 1.74 48.10 39.50
CA ILE A 1060 1.98 46.72 39.93
C ILE A 1060 2.96 46.03 38.97
N SER A 1061 4.06 45.48 39.50
CA SER A 1061 4.94 44.65 38.68
C SER A 1061 4.26 43.32 38.38
N LEU A 1062 4.30 42.89 37.12
CA LEU A 1062 3.45 41.79 36.65
C LEU A 1062 3.73 40.46 37.40
N LYS A 1063 4.97 40.25 37.86
CA LYS A 1063 5.36 39.13 38.76
C LYS A 1063 4.87 39.28 40.21
N ALA A 1064 4.65 40.49 40.71
CA ALA A 1064 4.10 40.74 42.05
C ALA A 1064 2.56 40.75 42.04
N GLY A 1065 1.95 41.18 40.94
CA GLY A 1065 0.50 41.24 40.73
C GLY A 1065 -0.17 39.94 40.30
N GLY A 1066 0.58 39.00 39.71
CA GLY A 1066 0.05 37.72 39.23
C GLY A 1066 -0.59 36.81 40.30
N VAL A 1067 -0.60 37.20 41.58
CA VAL A 1067 -0.86 36.31 42.71
C VAL A 1067 -1.90 36.85 43.69
N GLY A 1068 -3.11 36.31 43.59
CA GLY A 1068 -4.12 36.26 44.67
C GLY A 1068 -4.98 37.49 44.88
N LEU A 1069 -4.42 38.68 44.68
CA LEU A 1069 -5.04 39.93 45.12
C LEU A 1069 -6.47 40.11 44.59
N ASN A 1070 -7.33 40.62 45.46
CA ASN A 1070 -8.65 41.11 45.12
C ASN A 1070 -8.56 42.63 44.93
N LEU A 1071 -8.85 43.14 43.74
CA LEU A 1071 -8.68 44.55 43.35
C LEU A 1071 -9.93 45.09 42.63
N THR A 1072 -11.12 44.65 43.06
CA THR A 1072 -12.43 45.01 42.48
C THR A 1072 -12.74 46.51 42.45
N ALA A 1073 -12.12 47.36 43.26
CA ALA A 1073 -12.29 48.81 43.13
C ALA A 1073 -11.78 49.38 41.79
N ALA A 1074 -10.92 48.66 41.07
CA ALA A 1074 -10.48 49.05 39.73
C ALA A 1074 -11.54 48.70 38.67
N ASP A 1075 -11.86 49.68 37.83
CA ASP A 1075 -12.66 49.52 36.61
C ASP A 1075 -11.81 49.61 35.33
N THR A 1076 -10.53 49.98 35.47
CA THR A 1076 -9.63 50.19 34.34
C THR A 1076 -8.30 49.47 34.57
N VAL A 1077 -7.81 48.75 33.56
CA VAL A 1077 -6.55 48.01 33.57
C VAL A 1077 -5.72 48.43 32.37
N ILE A 1078 -4.46 48.82 32.59
CA ILE A 1078 -3.49 49.17 31.54
C ILE A 1078 -2.34 48.16 31.60
N HIS A 1079 -2.15 47.40 30.52
CA HIS A 1079 -0.92 46.64 30.27
C HIS A 1079 0.01 47.51 29.44
N TYR A 1080 1.06 48.02 30.07
CA TYR A 1080 2.02 48.93 29.42
C TYR A 1080 2.92 48.21 28.41
N ASP A 1081 3.18 46.92 28.62
CA ASP A 1081 4.04 46.09 27.79
C ASP A 1081 3.53 44.64 27.69
N PRO A 1082 3.53 44.01 26.49
CA PRO A 1082 3.03 42.65 26.32
C PRO A 1082 4.02 41.62 26.87
N TRP A 1083 3.50 40.52 27.41
CA TRP A 1083 4.28 39.38 27.89
C TRP A 1083 4.32 38.24 26.85
N TRP A 1084 4.94 37.11 27.20
CA TRP A 1084 5.04 35.92 26.34
C TRP A 1084 4.00 34.85 26.68
N ASN A 1085 3.31 35.00 27.81
CA ASN A 1085 2.30 34.07 28.31
C ASN A 1085 0.97 34.81 28.51
N PRO A 1086 -0.01 34.68 27.60
CA PRO A 1086 -1.28 35.41 27.69
C PRO A 1086 -2.10 35.01 28.92
N ALA A 1087 -1.94 33.78 29.43
CA ALA A 1087 -2.58 33.31 30.67
C ALA A 1087 -2.31 34.26 31.84
N ALA A 1088 -1.12 34.82 31.90
CA ALA A 1088 -0.66 35.58 33.04
C ALA A 1088 -0.95 37.10 32.93
N GLU A 1089 -1.18 37.63 31.72
CA GLU A 1089 -1.87 38.91 31.50
C GLU A 1089 -3.36 38.82 31.86
N ASN A 1090 -4.02 37.73 31.46
CA ASN A 1090 -5.41 37.46 31.84
C ASN A 1090 -5.55 37.34 33.36
N GLN A 1091 -4.64 36.60 34.02
CA GLN A 1091 -4.55 36.49 35.48
C GLN A 1091 -4.37 37.85 36.20
N ALA A 1092 -3.71 38.83 35.58
CA ALA A 1092 -3.57 40.19 36.12
C ALA A 1092 -4.84 41.04 35.89
N THR A 1093 -5.44 40.93 34.71
CA THR A 1093 -6.72 41.57 34.33
C THR A 1093 -7.87 41.11 35.22
N ASP A 1094 -7.93 39.80 35.48
CA ASP A 1094 -8.95 39.14 36.29
C ASP A 1094 -8.83 39.44 37.80
N ARG A 1095 -7.89 40.29 38.22
CA ARG A 1095 -7.84 40.89 39.57
C ARG A 1095 -8.89 41.99 39.74
N ALA A 1096 -9.24 42.68 38.66
CA ALA A 1096 -10.30 43.70 38.58
C ALA A 1096 -11.62 43.10 38.04
N HIS A 1097 -11.55 42.31 36.96
CA HIS A 1097 -12.73 41.64 36.38
C HIS A 1097 -13.04 40.32 37.09
N ARG A 1098 -13.65 40.39 38.28
CA ARG A 1098 -14.02 39.24 39.12
C ARG A 1098 -15.31 39.48 39.90
N LEU A 1099 -15.90 38.41 40.44
CA LEU A 1099 -17.13 38.48 41.24
C LEU A 1099 -16.98 39.50 42.38
N GLY A 1100 -17.95 40.43 42.48
CA GLY A 1100 -17.87 41.62 43.33
C GLY A 1100 -17.48 42.91 42.58
N GLN A 1101 -17.22 42.83 41.28
CA GLN A 1101 -17.19 43.98 40.37
C GLN A 1101 -18.61 44.36 39.94
N ASP A 1102 -18.97 45.64 40.04
CA ASP A 1102 -20.25 46.22 39.65
C ASP A 1102 -20.15 47.15 38.41
N LYS A 1103 -18.93 47.57 38.04
CA LYS A 1103 -18.67 48.41 36.86
C LYS A 1103 -18.14 47.62 35.66
N PRO A 1104 -18.43 48.04 34.40
CA PRO A 1104 -17.73 47.53 33.22
C PRO A 1104 -16.22 47.74 33.31
N VAL A 1105 -15.43 46.73 32.92
CA VAL A 1105 -13.97 46.76 33.04
C VAL A 1105 -13.32 47.02 31.68
N PHE A 1106 -12.50 48.06 31.60
CA PHE A 1106 -11.78 48.46 30.38
C PHE A 1106 -10.31 48.02 30.49
N VAL A 1107 -9.80 47.36 29.45
CA VAL A 1107 -8.48 46.74 29.44
C VAL A 1107 -7.69 47.28 28.25
N TYR A 1108 -6.84 48.27 28.51
CA TYR A 1108 -5.98 48.87 27.50
C TYR A 1108 -4.66 48.08 27.40
N LYS A 1109 -4.27 47.67 26.19
CA LYS A 1109 -2.95 47.11 25.90
C LYS A 1109 -2.17 48.10 25.05
N LEU A 1110 -1.09 48.66 25.58
CA LEU A 1110 -0.22 49.58 24.83
C LEU A 1110 0.80 48.76 24.03
N ILE A 1111 0.74 48.81 22.70
CA ILE A 1111 1.57 48.01 21.78
C ILE A 1111 2.28 48.95 20.82
N ALA A 1112 3.61 48.87 20.71
CA ALA A 1112 4.35 49.62 19.71
C ALA A 1112 4.10 49.02 18.31
N ALA A 1113 3.50 49.81 17.41
CA ALA A 1113 3.12 49.42 16.06
C ALA A 1113 4.34 48.99 15.23
N GLY A 1114 4.19 47.97 14.38
CA GLY A 1114 5.26 47.51 13.48
C GLY A 1114 6.51 46.96 14.17
N SER A 1115 6.45 46.74 15.49
CA SER A 1115 7.60 46.36 16.32
C SER A 1115 7.53 44.91 16.80
N ILE A 1116 8.54 44.48 17.55
CA ILE A 1116 8.58 43.17 18.20
C ILE A 1116 7.37 42.92 19.12
N GLU A 1117 6.75 43.98 19.67
CA GLU A 1117 5.60 43.83 20.56
C GLU A 1117 4.33 43.38 19.83
N GLU A 1118 4.10 43.89 18.62
CA GLU A 1118 3.00 43.44 17.76
C GLU A 1118 3.17 41.96 17.38
N LYS A 1119 4.39 41.55 17.02
CA LYS A 1119 4.73 40.15 16.76
C LYS A 1119 4.59 39.24 17.98
N ILE A 1120 4.79 39.76 19.18
CA ILE A 1120 4.51 39.03 20.42
C ILE A 1120 3.01 38.81 20.59
N VAL A 1121 2.16 39.80 20.29
CA VAL A 1121 0.68 39.66 20.36
C VAL A 1121 0.18 38.65 19.32
N GLU A 1122 0.63 38.72 18.06
CA GLU A 1122 0.33 37.72 17.02
C GLU A 1122 0.64 36.29 17.50
N LEU A 1123 1.80 36.09 18.14
CA LEU A 1123 2.21 34.80 18.71
C LEU A 1123 1.42 34.39 19.98
N GLN A 1124 0.88 35.35 20.75
CA GLN A 1124 -0.02 35.03 21.87
C GLN A 1124 -1.33 34.45 21.36
N GLU A 1125 -1.92 35.05 20.33
CA GLU A 1125 -3.21 34.64 19.77
C GLU A 1125 -3.15 33.22 19.17
N GLN A 1126 -2.09 32.92 18.41
CA GLN A 1126 -1.83 31.58 17.89
C GLN A 1126 -1.72 30.52 19.00
N LYS A 1127 -1.05 30.84 20.11
CA LYS A 1127 -0.92 29.92 21.27
C LYS A 1127 -2.23 29.73 22.02
N ALA A 1128 -3.00 30.81 22.20
CA ALA A 1128 -4.31 30.74 22.87
C ALA A 1128 -5.26 29.84 22.07
N GLY A 1129 -5.30 29.99 20.74
CA GLY A 1129 -6.06 29.11 19.84
C GLY A 1129 -5.69 27.63 19.98
N LEU A 1130 -4.39 27.30 20.07
CA LEU A 1130 -3.97 25.91 20.30
C LEU A 1130 -4.45 25.37 21.66
N ALA A 1131 -4.26 26.12 22.73
CA ALA A 1131 -4.62 25.69 24.08
C ALA A 1131 -6.13 25.45 24.22
N ASP A 1132 -6.94 26.32 23.63
CA ASP A 1132 -8.39 26.13 23.56
C ASP A 1132 -8.79 24.98 22.63
N SER A 1133 -8.16 24.79 21.46
CA SER A 1133 -8.45 23.69 20.52
C SER A 1133 -8.25 22.26 21.08
N ILE A 1134 -7.54 22.13 22.20
CA ILE A 1134 -7.34 20.86 22.93
C ILE A 1134 -8.48 20.62 23.94
N LEU A 1135 -9.24 21.66 24.26
CA LEU A 1135 -10.26 21.72 25.31
C LEU A 1135 -11.66 22.06 24.76
N SER A 1136 -11.79 22.47 23.49
CA SER A 1136 -13.03 22.62 22.71
C SER A 1136 -13.04 21.71 21.48
N GLU A 1137 -14.23 21.39 20.96
CA GLU A 1137 -14.40 20.40 19.88
C GLU A 1137 -14.03 20.93 18.48
N ASP A 1138 -14.05 22.25 18.27
CA ASP A 1138 -13.68 22.91 17.00
C ASP A 1138 -12.43 23.80 17.13
N ALA A 1139 -11.34 23.46 16.42
CA ALA A 1139 -10.31 24.38 15.87
C ALA A 1139 -9.12 23.64 15.21
N ALA A 1140 -8.68 24.11 14.04
CA ALA A 1140 -7.59 23.51 13.26
C ALA A 1140 -6.19 24.03 13.66
N GLY A 1141 -5.17 23.19 13.48
CA GLY A 1141 -3.73 23.49 13.24
C GLY A 1141 -3.00 24.60 14.00
N ALA A 1142 -1.86 24.26 14.64
CA ALA A 1142 -0.88 25.25 15.12
C ALA A 1142 0.49 25.05 14.45
N ALA A 1143 1.22 26.15 14.25
CA ALA A 1143 2.55 26.19 13.64
C ALA A 1143 3.69 26.05 14.67
N LYS A 1144 4.90 25.78 14.18
CA LYS A 1144 6.15 25.74 14.97
C LYS A 1144 6.98 26.99 14.69
N PHE A 1145 7.64 27.49 15.72
CA PHE A 1145 8.78 28.41 15.64
C PHE A 1145 9.84 27.89 14.64
N SER A 1146 9.87 28.44 13.42
CA SER A 1146 10.83 28.13 12.36
C SER A 1146 11.95 29.17 12.27
N ASP A 1147 12.88 28.99 11.32
CA ASP A 1147 13.83 30.07 10.95
C ASP A 1147 13.07 31.25 10.29
N ASP A 1148 11.95 31.00 9.61
CA ASP A 1148 11.08 32.05 9.06
C ASP A 1148 10.44 32.90 10.18
N ASP A 1149 10.04 32.28 11.30
CA ASP A 1149 9.53 33.01 12.47
C ASP A 1149 10.63 33.88 13.12
N LEU A 1150 11.89 33.45 13.08
CA LEU A 1150 13.00 34.29 13.54
C LEU A 1150 13.23 35.49 12.62
N ASP A 1151 13.22 35.29 11.31
CA ASP A 1151 13.34 36.40 10.37
C ASP A 1151 12.10 37.32 10.42
N ALA A 1152 10.90 36.81 10.70
CA ALA A 1152 9.70 37.61 10.95
C ALA A 1152 9.80 38.45 12.24
N LEU A 1153 10.38 37.91 13.32
CA LEU A 1153 10.60 38.63 14.58
C LEU A 1153 11.68 39.73 14.47
N PHE A 1154 12.60 39.62 13.53
CA PHE A 1154 13.61 40.64 13.24
C PHE A 1154 13.32 41.43 11.95
N ALA A 1155 12.08 41.38 11.43
CA ALA A 1155 11.66 42.21 10.30
C ALA A 1155 11.80 43.72 10.63
N PRO A 1156 12.18 44.56 9.66
CA PRO A 1156 12.23 46.02 9.85
C PRO A 1156 10.84 46.60 10.07
N MET A 1157 10.76 47.69 10.83
CA MET A 1157 9.51 48.44 10.99
C MET A 1157 9.01 48.94 9.62
N PRO A 1158 7.72 48.78 9.29
CA PRO A 1158 7.15 49.34 8.05
C PRO A 1158 7.33 50.86 8.01
N GLU A 1159 7.55 51.42 6.82
CA GLU A 1159 7.59 52.87 6.63
C GLU A 1159 6.27 53.49 7.08
N ILE A 1160 6.33 54.60 7.82
CA ILE A 1160 5.13 55.38 8.16
C ILE A 1160 4.71 56.08 6.87
N GLU A 1161 3.69 55.56 6.19
CA GLU A 1161 3.00 56.31 5.14
C GLU A 1161 2.43 57.58 5.78
N GLY A 1162 2.96 58.73 5.37
CA GLY A 1162 2.62 60.01 5.99
C GLY A 1162 1.18 60.42 5.75
N GLY A 1163 0.29 60.11 6.69
CA GLY A 1163 -1.01 60.74 6.83
C GLY A 1163 -2.16 59.82 7.26
N ARG A 1164 -2.54 59.91 8.54
CA ARG A 1164 -3.95 59.90 8.96
C ARG A 1164 -4.15 60.76 10.20
#